data_AF-A0A8H4JRP5-F1
#
_entry.id   AF-A0A8H4JRP5-F1
#
_cell.length_a   1.000
_cell.length_b   1.000
_cell.length_c   1.000
_cell.angle_alpha   90.00
_cell.angle_beta   90.00
_cell.angle_gamma   90.00
#
_symmetry.space_group_name_H-M   'P 1'
#
loop_
_entity.id
_entity.type
_entity.pdbx_description
1 polymer ?
#
loop_
_entity_poly.entity_id
_entity_poly.type
_entity_poly.pdbx_seq_one_letter_code
_entity_poly.pdbx_strand_id
1 'polypeptide(L)'
;MYGAGQGPQTGISTPRSSASLRPLTLSHGSLETSFLIPTNLHFHASQLKDKFVATLPEATDELAQDDEPSSVPDLVARYLGLIAHEVDEGEDDEQGSYEEVLKLVLNEFERNFLRGNEAHAIAASLPGIESKKLDFIRSYYTARAVCNRPIKPHASALFRAAEDGDAEIYTIFGGQGNIEEYFEELREIFKTYSSFVGDLITRSAELLQTLSKNPKAEKMFPKGLDIMNWLHHKDSTPDVDYLISAPVSFPLIGLVQLAHYEVTCKVLGVHPGMLRERITGSTGHSQGIVMAAATAAADSWDSWRDITSSVLTMLFWIGTRSQQAFPITSMTPTMLRESQEHGEGAPTPMLSIRDLPQAEVQKHIDATNHYLPEDRHISISLINSPRNLVVTGPPTSLYGLNSQLRKVKAPVGLDQNRIPFTERKVRFANRFLPITAPFHSKYLAEATAMIDEDLKDISIDSSDLGIAVFDTNTGKDLREEVKGNIVPALVRLITRDPVNWEKATIFPDATHILDFGPGGVSGLGVLTSRNKEGTGVRVILAGTVDGGMNDLGFKAELFDRDEENAVKYAIDWVKEFGPKLVTNKSGRTYLDTKMSRLLGLPPIVVAGMTPATVPWDFVAATMNAGYHIELAGGGYFIGPMMTDAITKIEKAIPAGRGISVNLIYVNPRAMAWQIPLIGKLRSEGVPIEGLTIGAGVPSIEVAQEYIETLGLKHISFKPGSVDAIQSVINIAKANPHFPVMLQWTGGRGGGHHSFEDFHQPILQMYGRIRRQENIILVAGSGFGGADDTYPYITGEWAKKYGYPPMPFDGCLFGSRMMNKDYIIKKLNDDCQKVWFGQNKDGKACDLDDMTYADVLRRLVELLYVKHQSRWIDRSYTVLVGDYIHRLEERLTTTPGKASLLQSYSELNEPFEVIERILAAYPDAEIQIINAQD
;
A
#
# COMPACT_ATOMS: atom_id res chain seq x y z
N MET A 1 56.45 -8.34 38.93
CA MET A 1 57.83 -8.32 39.45
C MET A 1 58.17 -6.89 39.84
N TYR A 2 58.86 -6.74 40.97
CA TYR A 2 59.27 -5.50 41.63
C TYR A 2 60.23 -4.63 40.81
N GLY A 3 60.10 -3.29 40.93
CA GLY A 3 61.20 -2.46 41.44
C GLY A 3 61.89 -1.40 40.56
N ALA A 4 61.79 -0.13 41.02
CA ALA A 4 62.77 0.99 40.99
C ALA A 4 63.11 1.66 39.63
N GLY A 5 63.31 2.98 39.47
CA GLY A 5 63.36 4.15 40.38
C GLY A 5 64.32 5.24 39.82
N GLN A 6 63.86 6.51 39.75
CA GLN A 6 64.60 7.82 39.71
C GLN A 6 65.49 8.14 38.49
N GLY A 7 65.53 9.32 37.84
CA GLY A 7 65.00 10.71 37.93
C GLY A 7 65.58 11.51 36.72
N PRO A 8 65.71 12.85 36.66
CA PRO A 8 65.03 13.97 37.31
C PRO A 8 64.32 14.95 36.32
N GLN A 9 63.52 15.85 36.88
CA GLN A 9 62.89 17.00 36.22
C GLN A 9 63.91 18.04 35.73
N THR A 10 63.67 18.63 34.56
CA THR A 10 63.89 20.07 34.32
C THR A 10 62.79 20.59 33.41
N GLY A 11 61.88 21.38 34.01
CA GLY A 11 60.81 22.05 33.29
C GLY A 11 61.31 23.22 32.45
N ILE A 12 60.71 23.36 31.27
CA ILE A 12 60.55 24.65 30.60
C ILE A 12 59.04 24.85 30.43
N SER A 13 58.58 25.93 31.04
CA SER A 13 57.21 26.40 31.10
C SER A 13 56.67 26.74 29.70
N THR A 14 55.54 26.16 29.33
CA THR A 14 54.57 26.77 28.41
C THR A 14 53.31 27.09 29.21
N PRO A 15 52.79 28.33 29.14
CA PRO A 15 51.65 28.74 29.95
C PRO A 15 50.37 28.10 29.40
N ARG A 16 49.93 27.02 30.03
CA ARG A 16 48.51 26.64 30.03
C ARG A 16 47.83 27.52 31.07
N SER A 17 47.09 28.55 30.64
CA SER A 17 46.00 29.04 31.48
C SER A 17 44.97 27.91 31.58
N SER A 18 44.96 27.22 32.70
CA SER A 18 43.87 26.33 33.10
C SER A 18 42.62 27.19 33.29
N ALA A 19 41.81 27.34 32.25
CA ALA A 19 40.50 27.95 32.38
C ALA A 19 39.70 27.13 33.40
N SER A 20 39.42 27.72 34.56
CA SER A 20 38.53 27.11 35.56
C SER A 20 37.17 26.88 34.90
N LEU A 21 36.64 25.65 34.94
CA LEU A 21 35.34 25.29 34.36
C LEU A 21 34.29 25.26 35.46
N ARG A 22 33.09 25.78 35.16
CA ARG A 22 31.94 25.78 36.06
C ARG A 22 30.74 25.10 35.37
N PRO A 23 29.97 24.26 36.08
CA PRO A 23 28.79 23.63 35.52
C PRO A 23 27.69 24.66 35.25
N LEU A 24 27.00 24.52 34.13
CA LEU A 24 25.74 25.17 33.79
C LEU A 24 24.71 24.07 33.51
N THR A 25 23.69 23.98 34.36
CA THR A 25 22.64 22.97 34.25
C THR A 25 21.41 23.56 33.56
N LEU A 26 20.95 22.92 32.49
CA LEU A 26 19.64 23.15 31.87
C LEU A 26 18.68 22.09 32.39
N SER A 27 17.50 22.53 32.83
CA SER A 27 16.48 21.64 33.36
C SER A 27 15.09 22.09 32.94
N HIS A 28 14.23 21.13 32.59
CA HIS A 28 12.81 21.36 32.32
C HIS A 28 12.00 20.09 32.64
N GLY A 29 11.13 20.15 33.65
CA GLY A 29 10.41 18.97 34.14
C GLY A 29 11.38 17.85 34.56
N SER A 30 11.25 16.69 33.92
CA SER A 30 12.11 15.52 34.12
C SER A 30 13.42 15.55 33.31
N LEU A 31 13.59 16.51 32.40
CA LEU A 31 14.76 16.65 31.55
C LEU A 31 15.84 17.47 32.26
N GLU A 32 17.07 16.95 32.33
CA GLU A 32 18.21 17.65 32.90
C GLU A 32 19.50 17.33 32.11
N THR A 33 20.33 18.35 31.88
CA THR A 33 21.68 18.18 31.33
C THR A 33 22.60 19.28 31.84
N SER A 34 23.91 19.02 31.89
CA SER A 34 24.90 19.96 32.40
C SER A 34 26.09 20.12 31.45
N PHE A 35 26.51 21.36 31.25
CA PHE A 35 27.67 21.74 30.44
C PHE A 35 28.78 22.30 31.31
N LEU A 36 30.04 22.10 30.91
CA LEU A 36 31.18 22.75 31.55
C LEU A 36 31.52 24.04 30.80
N ILE A 37 31.25 25.18 31.43
CA ILE A 37 31.48 26.51 30.84
C ILE A 37 32.71 27.15 31.48
N PRO A 38 33.63 27.76 30.69
CA PRO A 38 34.73 28.57 31.22
C PRO A 38 34.25 29.65 32.19
N THR A 39 34.97 29.84 33.30
CA THR A 39 34.53 30.75 34.38
C THR A 39 34.30 32.18 33.90
N ASN A 40 35.05 32.65 32.90
CA ASN A 40 34.88 33.97 32.28
C ASN A 40 33.58 34.10 31.46
N LEU A 41 33.02 32.99 30.95
CA LEU A 41 31.77 32.96 30.19
C LEU A 41 30.56 32.52 31.03
N HIS A 42 30.78 32.03 32.24
CA HIS A 42 29.73 31.45 33.09
C HIS A 42 28.62 32.45 33.45
N PHE A 43 28.95 33.73 33.63
CA PHE A 43 27.98 34.79 33.88
C PHE A 43 27.01 34.96 32.70
N HIS A 44 27.54 35.15 31.48
CA HIS A 44 26.75 35.29 30.25
C HIS A 44 25.92 34.04 29.96
N ALA A 45 26.51 32.85 30.13
CA ALA A 45 25.79 31.60 29.95
C ALA A 45 24.63 31.43 30.96
N SER A 46 24.79 31.93 32.19
CA SER A 46 23.71 31.93 33.20
C SER A 46 22.59 32.90 32.83
N GLN A 47 22.90 34.09 32.32
CA GLN A 47 21.88 35.03 31.83
C GLN A 47 21.08 34.45 30.66
N LEU A 48 21.76 33.85 29.68
CA LEU A 48 21.11 33.16 28.56
C LEU A 48 20.23 32.01 29.03
N LYS A 49 20.68 31.23 30.03
CA LYS A 49 19.87 30.18 30.65
C LYS A 49 18.61 30.75 31.27
N ASP A 50 18.72 31.82 32.07
CA ASP A 50 17.57 32.37 32.78
C ASP A 50 16.55 32.96 31.79
N LYS A 51 17.02 33.62 30.71
CA LYS A 51 16.17 34.02 29.57
C LYS A 51 15.47 32.80 28.95
N PHE A 52 16.21 31.74 28.65
CA PHE A 52 15.66 30.52 28.06
C PHE A 52 14.58 29.88 28.90
N VAL A 53 14.84 29.68 30.20
CA VAL A 53 13.87 29.07 31.12
C VAL A 53 12.59 29.90 31.19
N ALA A 54 12.67 31.23 31.09
CA ALA A 54 11.50 32.11 31.05
C ALA A 54 10.67 31.99 29.76
N THR A 55 11.25 31.46 28.67
CA THR A 55 10.52 31.19 27.41
C THR A 55 9.79 29.86 27.41
N LEU A 56 10.15 28.93 28.29
CA LEU A 56 9.53 27.61 28.35
C LEU A 56 8.19 27.67 29.10
N PRO A 57 7.18 26.88 28.68
CA PRO A 57 5.94 26.77 29.42
C PRO A 57 6.13 26.07 30.78
N GLU A 58 5.06 25.92 31.56
CA GLU A 58 5.11 25.09 32.77
C GLU A 58 5.20 23.61 32.38
N ALA A 59 6.13 22.88 32.99
CA ALA A 59 6.41 21.50 32.60
C ALA A 59 5.24 20.57 32.92
N THR A 60 4.92 19.66 31.99
CA THR A 60 3.89 18.64 32.19
C THR A 60 4.48 17.28 32.54
N ASP A 61 3.72 16.43 33.24
CA ASP A 61 4.18 15.11 33.68
C ASP A 61 4.66 14.20 32.52
N GLU A 62 4.09 14.36 31.33
CA GLU A 62 4.40 13.58 30.13
C GLU A 62 5.17 14.37 29.05
N LEU A 63 5.55 15.62 29.30
CA LEU A 63 6.17 16.53 28.31
C LEU A 63 5.32 16.69 27.03
N ALA A 64 4.00 16.69 27.20
CA ALA A 64 3.03 16.49 26.13
C ALA A 64 2.61 17.78 25.41
N GLN A 65 2.93 18.96 25.96
CA GLN A 65 2.60 20.24 25.31
C GLN A 65 3.42 20.46 24.04
N ASP A 66 2.82 21.06 23.01
CA ASP A 66 3.46 21.25 21.70
C ASP A 66 4.70 22.15 21.75
N ASP A 67 4.70 23.13 22.65
CA ASP A 67 5.78 24.09 22.89
C ASP A 67 6.76 23.62 23.98
N GLU A 68 6.56 22.45 24.56
CA GLU A 68 7.45 21.86 25.57
C GLU A 68 8.52 20.93 24.95
N PRO A 69 9.79 20.99 25.40
CA PRO A 69 10.83 20.08 24.91
C PRO A 69 10.52 18.63 25.30
N SER A 70 10.62 17.69 24.33
CA SER A 70 10.26 16.27 24.55
C SER A 70 11.43 15.38 24.93
N SER A 71 12.65 15.89 24.86
CA SER A 71 13.87 15.14 25.17
C SER A 71 15.02 16.09 25.50
N VAL A 72 16.10 15.55 26.09
CA VAL A 72 17.30 16.34 26.37
C VAL A 72 17.93 16.94 25.11
N PRO A 73 18.09 16.20 23.98
CA PRO A 73 18.55 16.81 22.72
C PRO A 73 17.66 17.98 22.26
N ASP A 74 16.33 17.83 22.35
CA ASP A 74 15.37 18.90 22.02
C ASP A 74 15.55 20.14 22.91
N LEU A 75 15.67 19.94 24.23
CA LEU A 75 15.92 21.02 25.19
C LEU A 75 17.18 21.83 24.83
N VAL A 76 18.28 21.13 24.49
CA VAL A 76 19.55 21.79 24.14
C VAL A 76 19.48 22.45 22.76
N ALA A 77 18.80 21.84 21.78
CA ALA A 77 18.59 22.45 20.47
C ALA A 77 17.81 23.76 20.61
N ARG A 78 16.74 23.81 21.39
CA ARG A 78 15.99 25.05 21.64
C ARG A 78 16.83 26.12 22.33
N TYR A 79 17.68 25.72 23.28
CA TYR A 79 18.64 26.63 23.90
C TYR A 79 19.65 27.20 22.90
N LEU A 80 20.18 26.37 21.99
CA LEU A 80 21.02 26.84 20.87
C LEU A 80 20.28 27.85 19.99
N GLY A 81 19.01 27.59 19.67
CA GLY A 81 18.18 28.48 18.88
C GLY A 81 17.98 29.85 19.53
N LEU A 82 17.74 29.89 20.85
CA LEU A 82 17.63 31.14 21.60
C LEU A 82 18.95 31.92 21.58
N ILE A 83 20.07 31.27 21.92
CA ILE A 83 21.37 31.98 21.93
C ILE A 83 21.69 32.51 20.53
N ALA A 84 21.42 31.75 19.48
CA ALA A 84 21.64 32.19 18.11
C ALA A 84 20.79 33.43 17.76
N HIS A 85 19.54 33.49 18.20
CA HIS A 85 18.67 34.66 18.01
C HIS A 85 19.22 35.89 18.73
N GLU A 86 19.66 35.75 19.97
CA GLU A 86 20.24 36.83 20.79
C GLU A 86 21.51 37.42 20.17
N VAL A 87 22.35 36.57 19.56
CA VAL A 87 23.56 37.00 18.84
C VAL A 87 23.21 37.73 17.54
N ASP A 88 22.23 37.22 16.78
CA ASP A 88 21.86 37.76 15.46
C ASP A 88 21.12 39.11 15.56
N GLU A 89 20.27 39.30 16.57
CA GLU A 89 19.57 40.57 16.84
C GLU A 89 20.48 41.66 17.48
N GLY A 90 21.75 41.33 17.73
CA GLY A 90 22.74 42.29 18.24
C GLY A 90 22.64 42.59 19.74
N GLU A 91 22.09 41.66 20.54
CA GLU A 91 22.11 41.74 22.01
C GLU A 91 23.42 41.20 22.62
N ASP A 92 24.38 40.76 21.79
CA ASP A 92 25.70 40.35 22.25
C ASP A 92 26.54 41.55 22.73
N ASP A 93 27.44 41.30 23.68
CA ASP A 93 28.36 42.32 24.15
C ASP A 93 29.43 42.65 23.09
N GLU A 94 30.14 43.78 23.27
CA GLU A 94 31.23 44.18 22.35
C GLU A 94 32.37 43.14 22.26
N GLN A 95 32.39 42.15 23.16
CA GLN A 95 33.41 41.10 23.23
C GLN A 95 32.96 39.79 22.57
N GLY A 96 31.70 39.69 22.10
CA GLY A 96 31.15 38.49 21.47
C GLY A 96 30.94 37.33 22.46
N SER A 97 30.62 37.63 23.73
CA SER A 97 30.50 36.62 24.78
C SER A 97 29.40 35.60 24.51
N TYR A 98 28.25 36.00 23.95
CA TYR A 98 27.15 35.08 23.61
C TYR A 98 27.53 34.20 22.43
N GLU A 99 28.23 34.74 21.42
CA GLU A 99 28.76 33.95 20.31
C GLU A 99 29.75 32.87 20.80
N GLU A 100 30.62 33.18 21.76
CA GLU A 100 31.53 32.20 22.34
C GLU A 100 30.80 31.13 23.17
N VAL A 101 29.74 31.50 23.89
CA VAL A 101 28.85 30.53 24.56
C VAL A 101 28.18 29.63 23.53
N LEU A 102 27.63 30.19 22.45
CA LEU A 102 27.00 29.44 21.37
C LEU A 102 27.95 28.42 20.74
N LYS A 103 29.18 28.81 20.42
CA LYS A 103 30.22 27.93 19.88
C LYS A 103 30.53 26.76 20.81
N LEU A 104 30.57 27.00 22.12
CA LEU A 104 30.81 25.97 23.14
C LEU A 104 29.64 24.99 23.24
N VAL A 105 28.42 25.49 23.39
CA VAL A 105 27.21 24.65 23.50
C VAL A 105 27.00 23.85 22.21
N LEU A 106 27.26 24.45 21.04
CA LEU A 106 27.16 23.77 19.75
C LEU A 106 28.19 22.63 19.64
N ASN A 107 29.43 22.85 20.08
CA ASN A 107 30.45 21.77 20.12
C ASN A 107 30.01 20.61 21.03
N GLU A 108 29.47 20.93 22.21
CA GLU A 108 28.96 19.93 23.14
C GLU A 108 27.75 19.19 22.56
N PHE A 109 26.87 19.89 21.85
CA PHE A 109 25.71 19.32 21.20
C PHE A 109 26.11 18.33 20.10
N GLU A 110 27.00 18.74 19.20
CA GLU A 110 27.51 17.90 18.11
C GLU A 110 28.24 16.65 18.66
N ARG A 111 29.02 16.82 19.73
CA ARG A 111 29.75 15.72 20.35
C ARG A 111 28.84 14.73 21.07
N ASN A 112 27.90 15.22 21.88
CA ASN A 112 27.14 14.37 22.81
C ASN A 112 25.89 13.77 22.13
N PHE A 113 25.25 14.51 21.23
CA PHE A 113 23.97 14.12 20.62
C PHE A 113 24.10 13.72 19.15
N LEU A 114 24.77 14.52 18.30
CA LEU A 114 24.90 14.14 16.88
C LEU A 114 25.89 12.98 16.68
N ARG A 115 26.99 12.95 17.44
CA ARG A 115 28.03 11.89 17.39
C ARG A 115 28.55 11.60 15.98
N GLY A 116 28.63 12.64 15.16
CA GLY A 116 29.06 12.53 13.76
C GLY A 116 27.95 12.14 12.77
N ASN A 117 26.71 11.91 13.21
CA ASN A 117 25.54 11.82 12.34
C ASN A 117 24.97 13.22 12.01
N GLU A 118 23.82 13.28 11.35
CA GLU A 118 23.17 14.50 10.88
C GLU A 118 21.91 14.83 11.71
N ALA A 119 21.55 16.13 11.80
CA ALA A 119 20.48 16.61 12.66
C ALA A 119 19.10 16.03 12.31
N HIS A 120 18.78 15.78 11.04
CA HIS A 120 17.53 15.15 10.64
C HIS A 120 17.46 13.68 11.09
N ALA A 121 18.57 12.94 11.02
CA ALA A 121 18.64 11.56 11.51
C ALA A 121 18.38 11.50 13.02
N ILE A 122 18.97 12.43 13.78
CA ILE A 122 18.68 12.55 15.21
C ILE A 122 17.22 12.95 15.44
N ALA A 123 16.72 13.99 14.77
CA ALA A 123 15.34 14.47 14.90
C ALA A 123 14.31 13.36 14.63
N ALA A 124 14.55 12.51 13.62
CA ALA A 124 13.68 11.38 13.30
C ALA A 124 13.56 10.37 14.46
N SER A 125 14.63 10.19 15.24
CA SER A 125 14.66 9.31 16.42
C SER A 125 14.04 9.91 17.68
N LEU A 126 13.86 11.25 17.72
CA LEU A 126 13.29 11.92 18.88
C LEU A 126 11.78 11.69 18.99
N PRO A 127 11.23 11.57 20.21
CA PRO A 127 9.79 11.58 20.42
C PRO A 127 9.20 12.95 20.11
N GLY A 128 7.91 12.98 19.80
CA GLY A 128 7.15 14.21 19.57
C GLY A 128 6.60 14.34 18.15
N ILE A 129 5.75 15.34 17.98
CA ILE A 129 5.13 15.70 16.70
C ILE A 129 6.15 16.34 15.74
N GLU A 130 5.82 16.35 14.45
CA GLU A 130 6.70 16.86 13.39
C GLU A 130 7.18 18.30 13.62
N SER A 131 6.32 19.19 14.13
CA SER A 131 6.70 20.58 14.42
C SER A 131 7.86 20.70 15.42
N LYS A 132 7.94 19.83 16.42
CA LYS A 132 9.07 19.79 17.37
C LYS A 132 10.36 19.35 16.68
N LYS A 133 10.28 18.38 15.77
CA LYS A 133 11.42 17.90 14.97
C LYS A 133 11.94 18.99 14.04
N LEU A 134 11.05 19.75 13.42
CA LEU A 134 11.40 20.91 12.59
C LEU A 134 12.05 22.02 13.42
N ASP A 135 11.52 22.34 14.60
CA ASP A 135 12.11 23.34 15.47
C ASP A 135 13.50 22.92 15.99
N PHE A 136 13.72 21.63 16.25
CA PHE A 136 15.05 21.07 16.54
C PHE A 136 16.03 21.31 15.38
N ILE A 137 15.62 20.94 14.16
CA ILE A 137 16.44 21.09 12.94
C ILE A 137 16.78 22.56 12.71
N ARG A 138 15.76 23.42 12.74
CA ARG A 138 15.90 24.88 12.62
C ARG A 138 16.93 25.43 13.60
N SER A 139 16.77 25.10 14.88
CA SER A 139 17.62 25.66 15.93
C SER A 139 19.09 25.28 15.74
N TYR A 140 19.36 24.05 15.30
CA TYR A 140 20.71 23.60 14.95
C TYR A 140 21.30 24.39 13.77
N TYR A 141 20.55 24.53 12.67
CA TYR A 141 21.04 25.22 11.47
C TYR A 141 21.19 26.73 11.66
N THR A 142 20.29 27.37 12.42
CA THR A 142 20.44 28.77 12.82
C THR A 142 21.70 28.98 13.67
N ALA A 143 21.91 28.13 14.69
CA ALA A 143 23.11 28.20 15.53
C ALA A 143 24.41 28.06 14.73
N ARG A 144 24.44 27.16 13.74
CA ARG A 144 25.59 27.00 12.85
C ARG A 144 25.83 28.20 11.95
N ALA A 145 24.76 28.77 11.39
CA ALA A 145 24.84 29.94 10.52
C ALA A 145 25.41 31.14 11.28
N VAL A 146 24.85 31.45 12.46
CA VAL A 146 25.30 32.55 13.33
C VAL A 146 26.75 32.35 13.78
N CYS A 147 27.17 31.11 14.08
CA CYS A 147 28.57 30.79 14.40
C CYS A 147 29.53 30.84 13.21
N ASN A 148 29.08 31.20 12.00
CA ASN A 148 29.85 31.12 10.75
C ASN A 148 30.51 29.74 10.55
N ARG A 149 29.79 28.66 10.86
CA ARG A 149 30.27 27.27 10.71
C ARG A 149 29.65 26.61 9.48
N PRO A 150 30.27 26.74 8.29
CA PRO A 150 29.72 26.19 7.06
C PRO A 150 29.55 24.68 7.15
N ILE A 151 28.57 24.15 6.44
CA ILE A 151 28.39 22.71 6.29
C ILE A 151 29.56 22.15 5.49
N LYS A 152 30.24 21.15 6.06
CA LYS A 152 31.35 20.47 5.38
C LYS A 152 30.76 19.40 4.44
N PRO A 153 31.33 19.21 3.24
CA PRO A 153 30.92 18.14 2.35
C PRO A 153 30.98 16.78 3.05
N HIS A 154 29.91 16.00 2.95
CA HIS A 154 29.87 14.62 3.43
C HIS A 154 28.87 13.80 2.61
N ALA A 155 29.18 12.51 2.43
CA ALA A 155 28.23 11.57 1.86
C ALA A 155 27.39 10.95 2.99
N SER A 156 26.07 10.88 2.81
CA SER A 156 25.20 10.04 3.63
C SER A 156 25.39 8.57 3.26
N ALA A 157 24.85 7.66 4.07
CA ALA A 157 24.93 6.23 3.79
C ALA A 157 24.27 5.87 2.43
N LEU A 158 23.16 6.52 2.09
CA LEU A 158 22.47 6.32 0.81
C LEU A 158 23.34 6.73 -0.38
N PHE A 159 23.97 7.90 -0.33
CA PHE A 159 24.81 8.36 -1.44
C PHE A 159 26.16 7.61 -1.52
N ARG A 160 26.67 7.08 -0.41
CA ARG A 160 27.80 6.12 -0.43
C ARG A 160 27.41 4.81 -1.12
N ALA A 161 26.26 4.24 -0.77
CA ALA A 161 25.75 3.04 -1.45
C ALA A 161 25.56 3.26 -2.95
N ALA A 162 25.17 4.47 -3.37
CA ALA A 162 25.09 4.83 -4.78
C ALA A 162 26.47 4.93 -5.45
N GLU A 163 27.47 5.51 -4.78
CA GLU A 163 28.86 5.53 -5.27
C GLU A 163 29.44 4.11 -5.43
N ASP A 164 29.10 3.21 -4.51
CA ASP A 164 29.56 1.81 -4.52
C ASP A 164 28.79 0.92 -5.51
N GLY A 165 27.70 1.43 -6.10
CA GLY A 165 26.84 0.69 -7.04
C GLY A 165 25.83 -0.25 -6.38
N ASP A 166 25.65 -0.15 -5.06
CA ASP A 166 24.65 -0.92 -4.29
C ASP A 166 23.25 -0.28 -4.35
N ALA A 167 23.17 1.03 -4.64
CA ALA A 167 21.90 1.77 -4.75
C ALA A 167 21.80 2.60 -6.04
N GLU A 168 20.85 2.27 -6.90
CA GLU A 168 20.47 3.10 -8.05
C GLU A 168 19.39 4.12 -7.67
N ILE A 169 19.70 5.43 -7.77
CA ILE A 169 18.85 6.54 -7.29
C ILE A 169 18.24 7.30 -8.47
N TYR A 170 16.92 7.48 -8.43
CA TYR A 170 16.18 8.35 -9.36
C TYR A 170 15.49 9.49 -8.61
N THR A 171 15.22 10.59 -9.31
CA THR A 171 14.44 11.71 -8.73
C THR A 171 13.12 11.91 -9.46
N ILE A 172 12.08 12.22 -8.70
CA ILE A 172 10.79 12.62 -9.24
C ILE A 172 10.36 13.97 -8.65
N PHE A 173 9.64 14.72 -9.47
CA PHE A 173 9.10 16.02 -9.10
C PHE A 173 7.58 16.02 -9.29
N GLY A 174 6.84 16.34 -8.22
CA GLY A 174 5.39 16.53 -8.24
C GLY A 174 4.91 17.69 -9.10
N GLY A 175 3.59 17.82 -9.22
CA GLY A 175 2.92 18.96 -9.82
C GLY A 175 1.71 19.37 -9.00
N GLN A 176 0.82 20.17 -9.57
CA GLN A 176 -0.49 20.40 -8.95
C GLN A 176 -1.27 19.08 -8.85
N GLY A 177 -1.95 18.89 -7.73
CA GLY A 177 -2.65 17.64 -7.41
C GLY A 177 -3.77 17.90 -6.41
N ASN A 178 -3.93 17.03 -5.40
CA ASN A 178 -4.90 17.22 -4.32
C ASN A 178 -4.44 18.21 -3.23
N ILE A 179 -3.34 18.92 -3.44
CA ILE A 179 -2.66 19.71 -2.41
C ILE A 179 -3.03 21.19 -2.61
N GLU A 180 -3.75 21.74 -1.64
CA GLU A 180 -4.13 23.16 -1.59
C GLU A 180 -3.16 23.97 -0.71
N GLU A 181 -2.38 23.28 0.14
CA GLU A 181 -1.56 23.85 1.20
C GLU A 181 -0.07 23.96 0.84
N TYR A 182 0.28 23.92 -0.46
CA TYR A 182 1.68 23.97 -0.92
C TYR A 182 2.45 25.22 -0.42
N PHE A 183 1.73 26.31 -0.11
CA PHE A 183 2.35 27.53 0.41
C PHE A 183 2.78 27.40 1.88
N GLU A 184 2.09 26.58 2.67
CA GLU A 184 2.52 26.31 4.04
C GLU A 184 3.80 25.46 4.05
N GLU A 185 3.99 24.58 3.06
CA GLU A 185 5.27 23.89 2.83
C GLU A 185 6.40 24.88 2.49
N LEU A 186 6.14 25.89 1.64
CA LEU A 186 7.11 26.97 1.40
C LEU A 186 7.45 27.73 2.69
N ARG A 187 6.44 28.02 3.51
CA ARG A 187 6.60 28.71 4.81
C ARG A 187 7.43 27.88 5.78
N GLU A 188 7.19 26.57 5.84
CA GLU A 188 7.95 25.64 6.65
C GLU A 188 9.43 25.62 6.23
N ILE A 189 9.72 25.50 4.93
CA ILE A 189 11.08 25.51 4.41
C ILE A 189 11.77 26.84 4.74
N PHE A 190 11.09 27.95 4.50
CA PHE A 190 11.62 29.29 4.79
C PHE A 190 11.91 29.49 6.27
N LYS A 191 11.01 29.02 7.17
CA LYS A 191 11.19 29.09 8.63
C LYS A 191 12.34 28.19 9.11
N THR A 192 12.45 26.99 8.57
CA THR A 192 13.35 25.95 9.07
C THR A 192 14.76 26.08 8.52
N TYR A 193 14.90 26.48 7.25
CA TYR A 193 16.17 26.53 6.52
C TYR A 193 16.47 27.92 5.97
N SER A 194 16.07 28.98 6.68
CA SER A 194 16.25 30.39 6.26
C SER A 194 17.69 30.69 5.82
N SER A 195 18.69 30.15 6.52
CA SER A 195 20.12 30.30 6.20
C SER A 195 20.54 29.62 4.89
N PHE A 196 19.77 28.66 4.40
CA PHE A 196 20.06 27.93 3.15
C PHE A 196 19.27 28.50 1.98
N VAL A 197 17.99 28.83 2.17
CA VAL A 197 17.09 29.20 1.07
C VAL A 197 16.70 30.68 1.06
N GLY A 198 17.16 31.49 2.02
CA GLY A 198 16.77 32.89 2.13
C GLY A 198 17.06 33.70 0.86
N ASP A 199 18.26 33.56 0.28
CA ASP A 199 18.65 34.25 -0.96
C ASP A 199 17.85 33.74 -2.18
N LEU A 200 17.69 32.41 -2.29
CA LEU A 200 16.87 31.77 -3.32
C LEU A 200 15.44 32.33 -3.32
N ILE A 201 14.78 32.31 -2.17
CA ILE A 201 13.38 32.71 -2.02
C ILE A 201 13.22 34.21 -2.26
N THR A 202 14.10 35.04 -1.70
CA THR A 202 14.02 36.51 -1.85
C THR A 202 14.14 36.90 -3.33
N ARG A 203 15.15 36.38 -4.04
CA ARG A 203 15.37 36.70 -5.46
C ARG A 203 14.29 36.13 -6.36
N SER A 204 13.79 34.94 -6.04
CA SER A 204 12.65 34.33 -6.73
C SER A 204 11.38 35.17 -6.54
N ALA A 205 11.14 35.69 -5.34
CA ALA A 205 10.02 36.56 -5.05
C ALA A 205 10.11 37.89 -5.82
N GLU A 206 11.29 38.51 -5.88
CA GLU A 206 11.53 39.74 -6.67
C GLU A 206 11.30 39.51 -8.17
N LEU A 207 11.80 38.39 -8.71
CA LEU A 207 11.58 37.99 -10.11
C LEU A 207 10.09 37.84 -10.41
N LEU A 208 9.39 37.04 -9.60
CA LEU A 208 7.97 36.75 -9.80
C LEU A 208 7.10 38.00 -9.61
N GLN A 209 7.43 38.85 -8.64
CA GLN A 209 6.75 40.13 -8.45
C GLN A 209 6.96 41.05 -9.66
N THR A 210 8.14 41.07 -10.26
CA THR A 210 8.44 41.84 -11.49
C THR A 210 7.64 41.30 -12.67
N LEU A 211 7.64 39.98 -12.88
CA LEU A 211 6.87 39.32 -13.94
C LEU A 211 5.37 39.56 -13.78
N SER A 212 4.84 39.55 -12.54
CA SER A 212 3.43 39.82 -12.24
C SER A 212 2.97 41.22 -12.66
N LYS A 213 3.89 42.19 -12.74
CA LYS A 213 3.62 43.58 -13.17
C LYS A 213 3.70 43.76 -14.69
N ASN A 214 4.03 42.71 -15.45
CA ASN A 214 4.06 42.77 -16.90
C ASN A 214 2.64 43.05 -17.46
N PRO A 215 2.45 43.98 -18.42
CA PRO A 215 1.12 44.27 -18.98
C PRO A 215 0.37 43.07 -19.56
N LYS A 216 1.11 42.04 -20.01
CA LYS A 216 0.56 40.78 -20.51
C LYS A 216 0.03 39.88 -19.38
N ALA A 217 0.41 40.11 -18.12
CA ALA A 217 0.15 39.23 -16.98
C ALA A 217 -0.63 39.90 -15.84
N GLU A 218 -0.50 41.22 -15.64
CA GLU A 218 -1.02 41.98 -14.48
C GLU A 218 -2.47 41.66 -14.10
N LYS A 219 -3.34 41.42 -15.10
CA LYS A 219 -4.76 41.14 -14.88
C LYS A 219 -5.01 39.80 -14.16
N MET A 220 -4.05 38.88 -14.21
CA MET A 220 -4.13 37.58 -13.52
C MET A 220 -3.73 37.67 -12.05
N PHE A 221 -3.19 38.81 -11.59
CA PHE A 221 -2.67 38.97 -10.22
C PHE A 221 -3.38 40.10 -9.44
N PRO A 222 -4.73 40.10 -9.32
CA PRO A 222 -5.47 41.15 -8.62
C PRO A 222 -5.11 41.30 -7.13
N LYS A 223 -4.56 40.26 -6.48
CA LYS A 223 -4.08 40.30 -5.08
C LYS A 223 -2.54 40.44 -5.00
N GLY A 224 -1.89 40.69 -6.12
CA GLY A 224 -0.43 40.74 -6.25
C GLY A 224 0.25 39.38 -6.13
N LEU A 225 1.58 39.42 -6.16
CA LEU A 225 2.46 38.26 -5.97
C LEU A 225 3.61 38.64 -5.03
N ASP A 226 3.27 39.18 -3.85
CA ASP A 226 4.23 39.62 -2.84
C ASP A 226 4.54 38.50 -1.84
N ILE A 227 5.33 37.55 -2.30
CA ILE A 227 5.61 36.29 -1.62
C ILE A 227 6.32 36.52 -0.28
N MET A 228 7.24 37.50 -0.22
CA MET A 228 7.96 37.82 1.03
C MET A 228 6.99 38.35 2.08
N ASN A 229 6.07 39.25 1.72
CA ASN A 229 5.06 39.72 2.64
C ASN A 229 4.18 38.57 3.17
N TRP A 230 3.77 37.65 2.28
CA TRP A 230 2.97 36.49 2.66
C TRP A 230 3.72 35.53 3.59
N LEU A 231 5.03 35.35 3.40
CA LEU A 231 5.88 34.52 4.26
C LEU A 231 6.07 35.12 5.66
N HIS A 232 6.31 36.44 5.75
CA HIS A 232 6.50 37.14 7.02
C HIS A 232 5.20 37.36 7.79
N HIS A 233 4.10 37.67 7.10
CA HIS A 233 2.82 38.02 7.71
C HIS A 233 1.74 37.06 7.24
N LYS A 234 1.41 36.05 8.06
CA LYS A 234 0.43 35.02 7.72
C LYS A 234 -0.93 35.63 7.32
N ASP A 235 -1.38 36.67 8.00
CA ASP A 235 -2.65 37.36 7.74
C ASP A 235 -2.69 38.09 6.38
N SER A 236 -1.54 38.34 5.75
CA SER A 236 -1.46 38.94 4.41
C SER A 236 -1.55 37.91 3.28
N THR A 237 -1.50 36.62 3.62
CA THR A 237 -1.57 35.53 2.64
C THR A 237 -2.95 35.52 1.98
N PRO A 238 -3.04 35.50 0.65
CA PRO A 238 -4.33 35.37 -0.04
C PRO A 238 -5.05 34.08 0.32
N ASP A 239 -6.37 34.05 0.10
CA ASP A 239 -7.17 32.83 0.22
C ASP A 239 -6.71 31.73 -0.74
N VAL A 240 -7.07 30.50 -0.35
CA VAL A 240 -6.72 29.26 -1.05
C VAL A 240 -7.12 29.32 -2.53
N ASP A 241 -8.31 29.85 -2.85
CA ASP A 241 -8.79 29.95 -4.25
C ASP A 241 -7.83 30.76 -5.13
N TYR A 242 -7.22 31.82 -4.57
CA TYR A 242 -6.20 32.60 -5.28
C TYR A 242 -4.88 31.84 -5.40
N LEU A 243 -4.43 31.20 -4.31
CA LEU A 243 -3.17 30.45 -4.30
C LEU A 243 -3.20 29.30 -5.31
N ILE A 244 -4.26 28.49 -5.34
CA ILE A 244 -4.40 27.35 -6.28
C ILE A 244 -4.61 27.76 -7.74
N SER A 245 -4.77 29.06 -8.03
CA SER A 245 -4.82 29.54 -9.41
C SER A 245 -3.51 29.21 -10.13
N ALA A 246 -3.59 28.72 -11.38
CA ALA A 246 -2.42 28.31 -12.14
C ALA A 246 -1.34 29.40 -12.26
N PRO A 247 -1.67 30.69 -12.46
CA PRO A 247 -0.67 31.76 -12.53
C PRO A 247 0.17 31.92 -11.24
N VAL A 248 -0.40 31.59 -10.08
CA VAL A 248 0.23 31.73 -8.76
C VAL A 248 0.91 30.43 -8.33
N SER A 249 0.18 29.32 -8.39
CA SER A 249 0.66 28.01 -7.91
C SER A 249 1.77 27.39 -8.77
N PHE A 250 1.78 27.56 -10.10
CA PHE A 250 2.83 26.98 -10.95
C PHE A 250 4.23 27.42 -10.52
N PRO A 251 4.56 28.74 -10.53
CA PRO A 251 5.88 29.18 -10.15
C PRO A 251 6.17 28.93 -8.66
N LEU A 252 5.17 29.01 -7.78
CA LEU A 252 5.40 28.79 -6.34
C LEU A 252 5.64 27.33 -5.98
N ILE A 253 4.98 26.38 -6.64
CA ILE A 253 5.30 24.96 -6.49
C ILE A 253 6.71 24.70 -7.01
N GLY A 254 7.09 25.27 -8.15
CA GLY A 254 8.47 25.22 -8.63
C GLY A 254 9.47 25.74 -7.59
N LEU A 255 9.15 26.84 -6.92
CA LEU A 255 9.98 27.41 -5.85
C LEU A 255 10.11 26.48 -4.64
N VAL A 256 9.04 25.80 -4.22
CA VAL A 256 9.09 24.77 -3.17
C VAL A 256 10.05 23.63 -3.55
N GLN A 257 9.94 23.15 -4.78
CA GLN A 257 10.79 22.06 -5.30
C GLN A 257 12.27 22.47 -5.40
N LEU A 258 12.54 23.67 -5.91
CA LEU A 258 13.87 24.28 -5.92
C LEU A 258 14.45 24.38 -4.50
N ALA A 259 13.65 24.87 -3.55
CA ALA A 259 14.07 25.05 -2.17
C ALA A 259 14.40 23.71 -1.50
N HIS A 260 13.60 22.65 -1.70
CA HIS A 260 13.92 21.33 -1.17
C HIS A 260 15.19 20.73 -1.77
N TYR A 261 15.40 20.89 -3.07
CA TYR A 261 16.61 20.42 -3.74
C TYR A 261 17.85 21.18 -3.24
N GLU A 262 17.75 22.51 -3.09
CA GLU A 262 18.82 23.35 -2.56
C GLU A 262 19.14 23.00 -1.10
N VAL A 263 18.12 22.85 -0.23
CA VAL A 263 18.31 22.37 1.15
C VAL A 263 19.08 21.04 1.15
N THR A 264 18.71 20.11 0.29
CA THR A 264 19.38 18.79 0.21
C THR A 264 20.85 18.93 -0.16
N CYS A 265 21.17 19.75 -1.16
CA CYS A 265 22.56 20.06 -1.54
C CYS A 265 23.34 20.72 -0.38
N LYS A 266 22.74 21.74 0.27
CA LYS A 266 23.39 22.50 1.36
C LYS A 266 23.61 21.64 2.60
N VAL A 267 22.66 20.77 2.96
CA VAL A 267 22.78 19.84 4.09
C VAL A 267 23.90 18.83 3.83
N LEU A 268 24.04 18.30 2.61
CA LEU A 268 25.15 17.41 2.24
C LEU A 268 26.49 18.16 2.06
N GLY A 269 26.47 19.50 2.03
CA GLY A 269 27.64 20.33 1.77
C GLY A 269 28.16 20.22 0.33
N VAL A 270 27.28 19.95 -0.64
CA VAL A 270 27.63 19.80 -2.06
C VAL A 270 26.90 20.83 -2.93
N HIS A 271 27.34 21.02 -4.18
CA HIS A 271 26.60 21.82 -5.16
C HIS A 271 25.70 20.92 -6.04
N PRO A 272 24.73 21.50 -6.77
CA PRO A 272 23.77 20.73 -7.59
C PRO A 272 24.40 19.70 -8.54
N GLY A 273 25.48 20.05 -9.24
CA GLY A 273 26.18 19.11 -10.12
C GLY A 273 26.72 17.86 -9.42
N MET A 274 27.27 17.99 -8.21
CA MET A 274 27.75 16.86 -7.43
C MET A 274 26.61 15.95 -6.96
N LEU A 275 25.47 16.52 -6.56
CA LEU A 275 24.29 15.72 -6.20
C LEU A 275 23.74 14.99 -7.44
N ARG A 276 23.64 15.70 -8.56
CA ARG A 276 23.24 15.14 -9.86
C ARG A 276 24.10 13.95 -10.27
N GLU A 277 25.41 13.98 -10.07
CA GLU A 277 26.30 12.85 -10.38
C GLU A 277 25.99 11.57 -9.59
N ARG A 278 25.21 11.65 -8.52
CA ARG A 278 24.74 10.50 -7.72
C ARG A 278 23.33 10.04 -8.07
N ILE A 279 22.74 10.64 -9.11
CA ILE A 279 21.39 10.37 -9.58
C ILE A 279 21.51 9.81 -11.00
N THR A 280 20.79 8.74 -11.29
CA THR A 280 20.82 8.06 -12.59
C THR A 280 19.93 8.76 -13.61
N GLY A 281 18.77 9.22 -13.17
CA GLY A 281 17.82 9.91 -14.02
C GLY A 281 16.70 10.58 -13.24
N SER A 282 15.96 11.42 -13.94
CA SER A 282 14.95 12.29 -13.37
C SER A 282 13.71 12.36 -14.25
N THR A 283 12.55 12.56 -13.65
CA THR A 283 11.33 12.91 -14.38
C THR A 283 10.41 13.74 -13.49
N GLY A 284 9.33 14.27 -14.02
CA GLY A 284 8.37 15.00 -13.21
C GLY A 284 6.96 14.87 -13.73
N HIS A 285 6.01 14.85 -12.81
CA HIS A 285 4.60 14.74 -13.12
C HIS A 285 4.06 16.11 -13.54
N SER A 286 3.50 16.20 -14.74
CA SER A 286 3.01 17.46 -15.30
C SER A 286 4.09 18.55 -15.24
N GLN A 287 3.83 19.67 -14.56
CA GLN A 287 4.79 20.79 -14.41
C GLN A 287 6.13 20.40 -13.78
N GLY A 288 6.18 19.31 -12.99
CA GLY A 288 7.41 18.85 -12.36
C GLY A 288 8.51 18.49 -13.37
N ILE A 289 8.17 18.24 -14.64
CA ILE A 289 9.15 17.95 -15.68
C ILE A 289 10.14 19.11 -15.89
N VAL A 290 9.71 20.35 -15.63
CA VAL A 290 10.59 21.53 -15.68
C VAL A 290 11.67 21.43 -14.60
N MET A 291 11.31 20.95 -13.40
CA MET A 291 12.26 20.73 -12.31
C MET A 291 13.20 19.55 -12.55
N ALA A 292 12.72 18.49 -13.18
CA ALA A 292 13.56 17.38 -13.61
C ALA A 292 14.64 17.84 -14.59
N ALA A 293 14.27 18.68 -15.57
CA ALA A 293 15.23 19.30 -16.48
C ALA A 293 16.19 20.27 -15.78
N ALA A 294 15.68 21.09 -14.86
CA ALA A 294 16.48 22.05 -14.09
C ALA A 294 17.62 21.38 -13.31
N THR A 295 17.29 20.32 -12.57
CA THR A 295 18.23 19.57 -11.73
C THR A 295 19.20 18.72 -12.53
N ALA A 296 18.80 18.29 -13.73
CA ALA A 296 19.71 17.64 -14.68
C ALA A 296 20.68 18.63 -15.35
N ALA A 297 20.24 19.86 -15.62
CA ALA A 297 21.06 20.89 -16.28
C ALA A 297 22.07 21.56 -15.34
N ALA A 298 21.71 21.80 -14.08
CA ALA A 298 22.57 22.54 -13.15
C ALA A 298 23.81 21.76 -12.74
N ASP A 299 24.99 22.37 -12.87
CA ASP A 299 26.27 21.78 -12.50
C ASP A 299 26.97 22.48 -11.33
N SER A 300 26.54 23.68 -10.93
CA SER A 300 27.18 24.53 -9.94
C SER A 300 26.16 25.44 -9.25
N TRP A 301 26.56 26.16 -8.19
CA TRP A 301 25.69 27.17 -7.57
C TRP A 301 25.42 28.38 -8.50
N ASP A 302 26.36 28.70 -9.39
CA ASP A 302 26.19 29.76 -10.39
C ASP A 302 25.18 29.33 -11.46
N SER A 303 25.35 28.14 -12.06
CA SER A 303 24.37 27.63 -13.03
C SER A 303 22.98 27.43 -12.40
N TRP A 304 22.93 27.00 -11.13
CA TRP A 304 21.69 26.82 -10.39
C TRP A 304 20.90 28.11 -10.26
N ARG A 305 21.58 29.22 -10.01
CA ARG A 305 20.99 30.56 -9.95
C ARG A 305 20.36 30.97 -11.29
N ASP A 306 21.06 30.73 -12.38
CA ASP A 306 20.59 31.11 -13.73
C ASP A 306 19.42 30.22 -14.18
N ILE A 307 19.52 28.91 -13.94
CA ILE A 307 18.46 27.93 -14.20
C ILE A 307 17.22 28.24 -13.38
N THR A 308 17.37 28.61 -12.10
CA THR A 308 16.24 28.99 -11.23
C THR A 308 15.41 30.12 -11.85
N SER A 309 16.06 31.19 -12.31
CA SER A 309 15.35 32.32 -12.94
C SER A 309 14.64 31.89 -14.22
N SER A 310 15.28 31.04 -15.03
CA SER A 310 14.70 30.49 -16.25
C SER A 310 13.46 29.66 -15.97
N VAL A 311 13.56 28.70 -15.05
CA VAL A 311 12.51 27.75 -14.68
C VAL A 311 11.30 28.44 -14.06
N LEU A 312 11.52 29.38 -13.14
CA LEU A 312 10.42 30.14 -12.54
C LEU A 312 9.71 31.02 -13.58
N THR A 313 10.46 31.59 -14.53
CA THR A 313 9.88 32.36 -15.64
C THR A 313 9.06 31.46 -16.56
N MET A 314 9.54 30.24 -16.86
CA MET A 314 8.78 29.24 -17.62
C MET A 314 7.48 28.88 -16.92
N LEU A 315 7.53 28.49 -15.65
CA LEU A 315 6.35 28.10 -14.87
C LEU A 315 5.36 29.27 -14.72
N PHE A 316 5.85 30.48 -14.51
CA PHE A 316 5.03 31.70 -14.48
C PHE A 316 4.24 31.88 -15.79
N TRP A 317 4.90 31.82 -16.95
CA TRP A 317 4.23 32.02 -18.23
C TRP A 317 3.31 30.86 -18.59
N ILE A 318 3.68 29.61 -18.28
CA ILE A 318 2.82 28.45 -18.46
C ILE A 318 1.51 28.65 -17.68
N GLY A 319 1.59 28.88 -16.36
CA GLY A 319 0.39 29.09 -15.53
C GLY A 319 -0.45 30.28 -16.00
N THR A 320 0.21 31.41 -16.29
CA THR A 320 -0.45 32.65 -16.73
C THR A 320 -1.17 32.49 -18.06
N ARG A 321 -0.49 32.00 -19.10
CA ARG A 321 -1.08 31.86 -20.44
C ARG A 321 -2.11 30.75 -20.51
N SER A 322 -1.92 29.66 -19.77
CA SER A 322 -2.94 28.60 -19.69
C SER A 322 -4.22 29.11 -19.05
N GLN A 323 -4.14 29.93 -18.00
CA GLN A 323 -5.33 30.52 -17.37
C GLN A 323 -6.02 31.55 -18.28
N GLN A 324 -5.25 32.31 -19.06
CA GLN A 324 -5.79 33.27 -20.03
C GLN A 324 -6.52 32.58 -21.19
N ALA A 325 -5.96 31.48 -21.71
CA ALA A 325 -6.59 30.71 -22.78
C ALA A 325 -7.85 29.98 -22.33
N PHE A 326 -7.91 29.56 -21.05
CA PHE A 326 -9.10 28.93 -20.48
C PHE A 326 -9.50 29.59 -19.14
N PRO A 327 -10.25 30.71 -19.20
CA PRO A 327 -10.71 31.42 -18.01
C PRO A 327 -11.68 30.57 -17.17
N ILE A 328 -11.67 30.79 -15.85
CA ILE A 328 -12.59 30.13 -14.93
C ILE A 328 -14.03 30.58 -15.24
N THR A 329 -14.89 29.61 -15.57
CA THR A 329 -16.32 29.83 -15.80
C THR A 329 -17.12 29.61 -14.52
N SER A 330 -18.12 30.45 -14.27
CA SER A 330 -19.01 30.26 -13.12
C SER A 330 -19.89 29.02 -13.25
N MET A 331 -19.99 28.26 -12.16
CA MET A 331 -20.90 27.12 -12.04
C MET A 331 -22.22 27.57 -11.41
N THR A 332 -23.32 26.90 -11.75
CA THR A 332 -24.60 27.19 -11.08
C THR A 332 -24.55 26.76 -9.60
N PRO A 333 -25.24 27.47 -8.69
CA PRO A 333 -25.29 27.08 -7.27
C PRO A 333 -25.78 25.65 -7.04
N THR A 334 -26.69 25.16 -7.90
CA THR A 334 -27.20 23.79 -7.86
C THR A 334 -26.10 22.77 -8.17
N MET A 335 -25.33 22.97 -9.24
CA MET A 335 -24.24 22.04 -9.60
C MET A 335 -23.14 21.99 -8.54
N LEU A 336 -22.79 23.13 -7.96
CA LEU A 336 -21.81 23.21 -6.86
C LEU A 336 -22.28 22.39 -5.65
N ARG A 337 -23.53 22.61 -5.23
CA ARG A 337 -24.12 21.90 -4.09
C ARG A 337 -24.20 20.39 -4.34
N GLU A 338 -24.73 19.97 -5.49
CA GLU A 338 -24.84 18.54 -5.82
C GLU A 338 -23.47 17.86 -5.87
N SER A 339 -22.45 18.51 -6.44
CA SER A 339 -21.08 17.97 -6.47
C SER A 339 -20.51 17.78 -5.05
N GLN A 340 -20.72 18.76 -4.16
CA GLN A 340 -20.29 18.69 -2.76
C GLN A 340 -21.04 17.60 -1.98
N GLU A 341 -22.36 17.51 -2.11
CA GLU A 341 -23.19 16.49 -1.43
C GLU A 341 -22.79 15.05 -1.80
N HIS A 342 -22.28 14.83 -3.01
CA HIS A 342 -21.79 13.53 -3.47
C HIS A 342 -20.30 13.29 -3.19
N GLY A 343 -19.62 14.20 -2.48
CA GLY A 343 -18.21 14.08 -2.11
C GLY A 343 -17.22 14.27 -3.26
N GLU A 344 -17.64 14.94 -4.34
CA GLU A 344 -16.84 15.11 -5.57
C GLU A 344 -15.96 16.36 -5.53
N GLY A 345 -16.20 17.29 -4.60
CA GLY A 345 -15.49 18.58 -4.51
C GLY A 345 -16.08 19.65 -5.44
N ALA A 346 -15.45 20.82 -5.47
CA ALA A 346 -15.85 21.91 -6.36
C ALA A 346 -15.48 21.56 -7.82
N PRO A 347 -16.39 21.71 -8.80
CA PRO A 347 -16.07 21.42 -10.19
C PRO A 347 -14.94 22.28 -10.75
N THR A 348 -13.92 21.61 -11.27
CA THR A 348 -12.75 22.20 -11.94
C THR A 348 -12.53 21.55 -13.31
N PRO A 349 -11.59 22.03 -14.12
CA PRO A 349 -11.31 21.43 -15.43
C PRO A 349 -10.59 20.07 -15.38
N MET A 350 -10.31 19.51 -14.20
CA MET A 350 -9.61 18.23 -14.05
C MET A 350 -10.28 17.34 -12.98
N LEU A 351 -10.71 16.14 -13.38
CA LEU A 351 -11.41 15.16 -12.56
C LEU A 351 -10.56 13.91 -12.36
N SER A 352 -10.20 13.60 -11.12
CA SER A 352 -9.54 12.35 -10.76
C SER A 352 -10.55 11.21 -10.63
N ILE A 353 -10.24 10.05 -11.20
CA ILE A 353 -11.02 8.80 -11.11
C ILE A 353 -10.08 7.67 -10.69
N ARG A 354 -10.33 7.09 -9.51
CA ARG A 354 -9.52 6.04 -8.88
C ARG A 354 -10.32 4.75 -8.74
N ASP A 355 -9.62 3.62 -8.78
CA ASP A 355 -10.12 2.24 -8.65
C ASP A 355 -10.97 1.74 -9.83
N LEU A 356 -11.02 2.50 -10.94
CA LEU A 356 -11.72 2.11 -12.16
C LEU A 356 -10.73 1.92 -13.31
N PRO A 357 -10.77 0.79 -14.06
CA PRO A 357 -9.85 0.55 -15.17
C PRO A 357 -9.97 1.60 -16.29
N GLN A 358 -8.86 1.93 -16.94
CA GLN A 358 -8.82 2.88 -18.06
C GLN A 358 -9.89 2.61 -19.13
N ALA A 359 -10.08 1.33 -19.51
CA ALA A 359 -11.06 0.95 -20.52
C ALA A 359 -12.52 1.27 -20.11
N GLU A 360 -12.85 1.15 -18.82
CA GLU A 360 -14.18 1.50 -18.31
C GLU A 360 -14.37 3.02 -18.22
N VAL A 361 -13.33 3.76 -17.79
CA VAL A 361 -13.34 5.22 -17.82
C VAL A 361 -13.56 5.75 -19.24
N GLN A 362 -12.86 5.17 -20.23
CA GLN A 362 -13.01 5.56 -21.63
C GLN A 362 -14.44 5.35 -22.14
N LYS A 363 -15.10 4.24 -21.81
CA LYS A 363 -16.51 4.01 -22.18
C LYS A 363 -17.45 5.11 -21.66
N HIS A 364 -17.26 5.54 -20.41
CA HIS A 364 -18.05 6.62 -19.82
C HIS A 364 -17.75 7.98 -20.45
N ILE A 365 -16.49 8.23 -20.81
CA ILE A 365 -16.08 9.42 -21.57
C ILE A 365 -16.75 9.43 -22.95
N ASP A 366 -16.67 8.33 -23.70
CA ASP A 366 -17.25 8.21 -25.04
C ASP A 366 -18.76 8.43 -25.01
N ALA A 367 -19.45 7.81 -24.04
CA ALA A 367 -20.88 8.00 -23.82
C ALA A 367 -21.23 9.45 -23.44
N THR A 368 -20.37 10.14 -22.70
CA THR A 368 -20.56 11.56 -22.35
C THR A 368 -20.33 12.45 -23.57
N ASN A 369 -19.22 12.24 -24.29
CA ASN A 369 -18.84 13.01 -25.48
C ASN A 369 -19.82 12.86 -26.64
N HIS A 370 -20.52 11.72 -26.74
CA HIS A 370 -21.57 11.53 -27.75
C HIS A 370 -22.66 12.62 -27.72
N TYR A 371 -22.95 13.17 -26.54
CA TYR A 371 -23.96 14.22 -26.34
C TYR A 371 -23.37 15.64 -26.30
N LEU A 372 -22.05 15.77 -26.39
CA LEU A 372 -21.36 17.06 -26.30
C LEU A 372 -20.85 17.49 -27.67
N PRO A 373 -20.87 18.80 -27.98
CA PRO A 373 -20.18 19.33 -29.14
C PRO A 373 -18.65 19.19 -28.96
N GLU A 374 -17.91 19.15 -30.06
CA GLU A 374 -16.48 18.84 -30.07
C GLU A 374 -15.64 19.81 -29.22
N ASP A 375 -16.01 21.09 -29.18
CA ASP A 375 -15.38 22.12 -28.35
C ASP A 375 -15.60 21.89 -26.84
N ARG A 376 -16.46 20.95 -26.43
CA ARG A 376 -16.74 20.62 -25.03
C ARG A 376 -16.37 19.20 -24.64
N HIS A 377 -15.72 18.46 -25.52
CA HIS A 377 -15.29 17.09 -25.25
C HIS A 377 -14.30 16.99 -24.10
N ILE A 378 -14.42 15.90 -23.35
CA ILE A 378 -13.52 15.54 -22.26
C ILE A 378 -12.62 14.38 -22.70
N SER A 379 -11.40 14.33 -22.19
CA SER A 379 -10.44 13.26 -22.52
C SER A 379 -9.57 12.90 -21.32
N ILE A 380 -9.05 11.67 -21.31
CA ILE A 380 -8.03 11.26 -20.33
C ILE A 380 -6.76 12.07 -20.59
N SER A 381 -6.27 12.74 -19.56
CA SER A 381 -5.09 13.60 -19.58
C SER A 381 -3.91 12.98 -18.83
N LEU A 382 -4.18 12.30 -17.72
CA LEU A 382 -3.16 11.66 -16.90
C LEU A 382 -3.53 10.19 -16.66
N ILE A 383 -2.60 9.30 -16.96
CA ILE A 383 -2.65 7.87 -16.65
C ILE A 383 -1.62 7.63 -15.55
N ASN A 384 -2.07 7.80 -14.31
CA ASN A 384 -1.23 7.72 -13.11
C ASN A 384 -0.92 6.26 -12.72
N SER A 385 -1.87 5.37 -12.96
CA SER A 385 -1.75 3.90 -12.84
C SER A 385 -2.85 3.25 -13.70
N PRO A 386 -2.95 1.91 -13.82
CA PRO A 386 -3.97 1.26 -14.64
C PRO A 386 -5.41 1.54 -14.17
N ARG A 387 -5.56 2.02 -12.92
CA ARG A 387 -6.84 2.33 -12.27
C ARG A 387 -6.86 3.70 -11.59
N ASN A 388 -5.91 4.59 -11.89
CA ASN A 388 -5.89 5.95 -11.37
C ASN A 388 -5.67 6.89 -12.55
N LEU A 389 -6.72 7.60 -12.93
CA LEU A 389 -6.77 8.41 -14.13
C LEU A 389 -7.23 9.82 -13.79
N VAL A 390 -6.86 10.77 -14.64
CA VAL A 390 -7.42 12.12 -14.61
C VAL A 390 -8.02 12.43 -15.97
N VAL A 391 -9.22 13.01 -15.95
CA VAL A 391 -9.98 13.42 -17.13
C VAL A 391 -10.03 14.93 -17.14
N THR A 392 -9.69 15.53 -18.28
CA THR A 392 -9.65 16.99 -18.47
C THR A 392 -10.73 17.45 -19.43
N GLY A 393 -11.29 18.62 -19.17
CA GLY A 393 -12.15 19.37 -20.09
C GLY A 393 -12.97 20.43 -19.35
N PRO A 394 -14.02 21.01 -19.96
CA PRO A 394 -14.81 22.02 -19.30
C PRO A 394 -15.45 21.50 -18.00
N PRO A 395 -15.45 22.25 -16.88
CA PRO A 395 -16.01 21.80 -15.61
C PRO A 395 -17.46 21.32 -15.72
N THR A 396 -18.25 21.96 -16.59
CA THR A 396 -19.64 21.58 -16.87
C THR A 396 -19.77 20.22 -17.58
N SER A 397 -18.85 19.89 -18.49
CA SER A 397 -18.79 18.58 -19.15
C SER A 397 -18.36 17.48 -18.18
N LEU A 398 -17.36 17.75 -17.33
CA LEU A 398 -16.89 16.82 -16.29
C LEU A 398 -17.96 16.57 -15.22
N TYR A 399 -18.76 17.58 -14.88
CA TYR A 399 -19.96 17.39 -14.06
C TYR A 399 -20.97 16.43 -14.70
N GLY A 400 -21.15 16.52 -16.02
CA GLY A 400 -21.96 15.58 -16.79
C GLY A 400 -21.44 14.14 -16.68
N LEU A 401 -20.13 13.95 -16.78
CA LEU A 401 -19.49 12.65 -16.55
C LEU A 401 -19.75 12.14 -15.13
N ASN A 402 -19.55 12.97 -14.09
CA ASN A 402 -19.86 12.58 -12.71
C ASN A 402 -21.32 12.16 -12.53
N SER A 403 -22.25 12.87 -13.16
CA SER A 403 -23.68 12.51 -13.13
C SER A 403 -23.97 11.12 -13.71
N GLN A 404 -23.20 10.68 -14.72
CA GLN A 404 -23.26 9.30 -15.22
C GLN A 404 -22.60 8.31 -14.24
N LEU A 405 -21.42 8.65 -13.72
CA LEU A 405 -20.67 7.81 -12.78
C LEU A 405 -21.45 7.53 -11.49
N ARG A 406 -22.20 8.50 -10.97
CA ARG A 406 -23.10 8.33 -9.81
C ARG A 406 -24.10 7.18 -9.98
N LYS A 407 -24.55 6.90 -11.21
CA LYS A 407 -25.54 5.85 -11.49
C LYS A 407 -24.97 4.44 -11.38
N VAL A 408 -23.68 4.29 -11.64
CA VAL A 408 -22.98 2.99 -11.64
C VAL A 408 -22.20 2.72 -10.35
N LYS A 409 -21.78 3.79 -9.66
CA LYS A 409 -21.03 3.72 -8.40
C LYS A 409 -21.87 3.12 -7.27
N ALA A 410 -21.24 2.25 -6.48
CA ALA A 410 -21.83 1.77 -5.24
C ALA A 410 -21.88 2.89 -4.18
N PRO A 411 -22.99 3.05 -3.44
CA PRO A 411 -23.04 3.93 -2.28
C PRO A 411 -21.98 3.55 -1.23
N VAL A 412 -21.42 4.57 -0.55
CA VAL A 412 -20.48 4.36 0.55
C VAL A 412 -21.18 3.58 1.67
N GLY A 413 -20.53 2.52 2.17
CA GLY A 413 -21.08 1.69 3.26
C GLY A 413 -22.06 0.60 2.82
N LEU A 414 -22.42 0.48 1.53
CA LEU A 414 -23.26 -0.62 1.06
C LEU A 414 -22.51 -1.96 1.18
N ASP A 415 -22.92 -2.83 2.10
CA ASP A 415 -22.38 -4.20 2.19
C ASP A 415 -22.82 -5.03 0.97
N GLN A 416 -21.84 -5.64 0.31
CA GLN A 416 -22.03 -6.50 -0.86
C GLN A 416 -21.43 -7.89 -0.67
N ASN A 417 -21.01 -8.25 0.56
CA ASN A 417 -20.32 -9.51 0.87
C ASN A 417 -21.18 -10.76 0.62
N ARG A 418 -22.51 -10.59 0.55
CA ARG A 418 -23.51 -11.64 0.23
C ARG A 418 -24.01 -11.60 -1.22
N ILE A 419 -23.46 -10.71 -2.04
CA ILE A 419 -23.78 -10.58 -3.46
C ILE A 419 -22.63 -11.21 -4.26
N PRO A 420 -22.91 -12.08 -5.24
CA PRO A 420 -21.89 -12.61 -6.15
C PRO A 420 -21.00 -11.49 -6.72
N PHE A 421 -19.69 -11.68 -6.71
CA PHE A 421 -18.73 -10.62 -7.08
C PHE A 421 -19.05 -9.92 -8.41
N THR A 422 -19.47 -10.67 -9.43
CA THR A 422 -19.79 -10.17 -10.77
C THR A 422 -21.07 -9.34 -10.84
N GLU A 423 -21.94 -9.44 -9.83
CA GLU A 423 -23.21 -8.71 -9.75
C GLU A 423 -23.12 -7.49 -8.82
N ARG A 424 -21.96 -7.29 -8.17
CA ARG A 424 -21.73 -6.14 -7.29
C ARG A 424 -21.69 -4.85 -8.08
N LYS A 425 -22.21 -3.77 -7.48
CA LYS A 425 -21.92 -2.43 -7.94
C LYS A 425 -20.44 -2.12 -7.76
N VAL A 426 -19.85 -1.49 -8.77
CA VAL A 426 -18.43 -1.13 -8.77
C VAL A 426 -18.18 -0.04 -7.73
N ARG A 427 -17.15 -0.24 -6.90
CA ARG A 427 -16.66 0.78 -5.97
C ARG A 427 -15.47 1.49 -6.62
N PHE A 428 -15.60 2.79 -6.80
CA PHE A 428 -14.54 3.66 -7.31
C PHE A 428 -14.71 5.06 -6.73
N ALA A 429 -13.66 5.87 -6.74
CA ALA A 429 -13.68 7.24 -6.24
C ALA A 429 -13.46 8.22 -7.39
N ASN A 430 -14.27 9.27 -7.45
CA ASN A 430 -14.18 10.34 -8.42
C ASN A 430 -14.24 11.69 -7.68
N ARG A 431 -13.26 12.56 -7.90
CA ARG A 431 -13.14 13.86 -7.22
C ARG A 431 -12.43 14.87 -8.11
N PHE A 432 -12.93 16.09 -8.15
CA PHE A 432 -12.27 17.20 -8.82
C PHE A 432 -10.96 17.56 -8.13
N LEU A 433 -9.95 17.87 -8.93
CA LEU A 433 -8.66 18.34 -8.45
C LEU A 433 -8.69 19.87 -8.29
N PRO A 434 -8.05 20.45 -7.27
CA PRO A 434 -7.90 21.91 -7.09
C PRO A 434 -6.92 22.51 -8.12
N ILE A 435 -7.26 22.36 -9.40
CA ILE A 435 -6.49 22.81 -10.57
C ILE A 435 -7.40 23.68 -11.41
N THR A 436 -6.94 24.87 -11.79
CA THR A 436 -7.78 25.92 -12.39
C THR A 436 -7.69 26.03 -13.91
N ALA A 437 -6.81 25.25 -14.55
CA ALA A 437 -6.66 25.19 -16.00
C ALA A 437 -6.62 23.73 -16.53
N PRO A 438 -7.10 23.48 -17.76
CA PRO A 438 -7.22 22.13 -18.32
C PRO A 438 -5.89 21.63 -18.92
N PHE A 439 -4.91 21.29 -18.09
CA PHE A 439 -3.61 20.79 -18.56
C PHE A 439 -3.71 19.46 -19.33
N HIS A 440 -2.72 19.24 -20.20
CA HIS A 440 -2.63 18.06 -21.07
C HIS A 440 -3.86 17.88 -21.95
N SER A 441 -4.29 18.96 -22.60
CA SER A 441 -5.50 18.93 -23.40
C SER A 441 -5.44 19.87 -24.59
N LYS A 442 -6.33 19.64 -25.56
CA LYS A 442 -6.49 20.51 -26.72
C LYS A 442 -6.86 21.95 -26.37
N TYR A 443 -7.40 22.20 -25.17
CA TYR A 443 -7.84 23.51 -24.71
C TYR A 443 -6.69 24.51 -24.52
N LEU A 444 -5.45 24.02 -24.37
CA LEU A 444 -4.27 24.87 -24.18
C LEU A 444 -3.40 24.99 -25.45
N ALA A 445 -3.93 24.62 -26.61
CA ALA A 445 -3.19 24.73 -27.88
C ALA A 445 -2.77 26.19 -28.17
N GLU A 446 -3.68 27.16 -27.97
CA GLU A 446 -3.37 28.59 -28.17
C GLU A 446 -2.41 29.12 -27.10
N ALA A 447 -2.56 28.68 -25.85
CA ALA A 447 -1.62 29.00 -24.78
C ALA A 447 -0.19 28.57 -25.13
N THR A 448 -0.02 27.37 -25.69
CA THR A 448 1.29 26.82 -26.07
C THR A 448 2.05 27.78 -27.00
N ALA A 449 1.39 28.28 -28.05
CA ALA A 449 2.03 29.22 -28.98
C ALA A 449 2.39 30.57 -28.32
N MET A 450 1.55 31.07 -27.40
CA MET A 450 1.86 32.29 -26.65
C MET A 450 3.04 32.10 -25.69
N ILE A 451 3.11 30.94 -25.04
CA ILE A 451 4.19 30.57 -24.11
C ILE A 451 5.50 30.46 -24.87
N ASP A 452 5.53 29.77 -26.01
CA ASP A 452 6.73 29.63 -26.84
C ASP A 452 7.30 31.00 -27.26
N GLU A 453 6.44 31.97 -27.60
CA GLU A 453 6.88 33.33 -27.93
C GLU A 453 7.39 34.11 -26.70
N ASP A 454 6.73 33.98 -25.54
CA ASP A 454 7.17 34.65 -24.32
C ASP A 454 8.48 34.04 -23.75
N LEU A 455 8.78 32.78 -24.08
CA LEU A 455 9.97 32.03 -23.62
C LEU A 455 11.07 31.89 -24.67
N LYS A 456 10.98 32.55 -25.83
CA LYS A 456 11.93 32.40 -26.95
C LYS A 456 13.40 32.68 -26.58
N ASP A 457 13.62 33.53 -25.59
CA ASP A 457 14.96 33.93 -25.12
C ASP A 457 15.48 33.03 -23.97
N ILE A 458 14.66 32.07 -23.51
CA ILE A 458 15.04 31.08 -22.49
C ILE A 458 15.44 29.79 -23.19
N SER A 459 16.62 29.28 -22.85
CA SER A 459 17.16 28.05 -23.41
C SER A 459 17.76 27.17 -22.33
N ILE A 460 17.41 25.89 -22.39
CA ILE A 460 18.12 24.81 -21.68
C ILE A 460 18.53 23.83 -22.77
N ASP A 461 19.83 23.67 -23.03
CA ASP A 461 20.26 22.76 -24.08
C ASP A 461 20.17 21.31 -23.61
N SER A 462 19.71 20.43 -24.50
CA SER A 462 19.81 18.99 -24.37
C SER A 462 21.20 18.49 -23.94
N SER A 463 22.28 19.17 -24.37
CA SER A 463 23.65 18.80 -24.00
C SER A 463 24.02 19.14 -22.56
N ASP A 464 23.29 20.06 -21.92
CA ASP A 464 23.55 20.49 -20.54
C ASP A 464 22.98 19.47 -19.54
N LEU A 465 22.08 18.60 -19.98
CA LEU A 465 21.46 17.55 -19.16
C LEU A 465 22.48 16.46 -18.80
N GLY A 466 23.06 16.56 -17.61
CA GLY A 466 24.07 15.61 -17.11
C GLY A 466 23.52 14.21 -16.82
N ILE A 467 22.20 14.06 -16.64
CA ILE A 467 21.50 12.80 -16.37
C ILE A 467 20.28 12.67 -17.28
N ALA A 468 19.71 11.46 -17.37
CA ALA A 468 18.52 11.22 -18.18
C ALA A 468 17.33 12.02 -17.65
N VAL A 469 16.56 12.64 -18.55
CA VAL A 469 15.28 13.27 -18.20
C VAL A 469 14.18 12.55 -18.97
N PHE A 470 13.35 11.78 -18.29
CA PHE A 470 12.34 10.94 -18.95
C PHE A 470 11.09 11.75 -19.32
N ASP A 471 10.75 11.73 -20.60
CA ASP A 471 9.53 12.32 -21.17
C ASP A 471 8.28 11.75 -20.50
N THR A 472 7.37 12.63 -20.08
CA THR A 472 6.19 12.28 -19.27
C THR A 472 5.15 11.45 -20.03
N ASN A 473 5.19 11.45 -21.35
CA ASN A 473 4.27 10.75 -22.23
C ASN A 473 4.88 9.44 -22.77
N THR A 474 6.14 9.48 -23.20
CA THR A 474 6.80 8.33 -23.87
C THR A 474 7.68 7.51 -22.94
N GLY A 475 8.22 8.11 -21.89
CA GLY A 475 9.23 7.53 -20.99
C GLY A 475 10.63 7.41 -21.60
N LYS A 476 10.88 8.05 -22.74
CA LYS A 476 12.22 8.11 -23.35
C LYS A 476 13.03 9.26 -22.76
N ASP A 477 14.34 9.18 -22.90
CA ASP A 477 15.24 10.24 -22.48
C ASP A 477 15.16 11.44 -23.45
N LEU A 478 14.85 12.63 -22.93
CA LEU A 478 14.77 13.86 -23.72
C LEU A 478 16.08 14.20 -24.43
N ARG A 479 17.24 13.73 -23.90
CA ARG A 479 18.55 13.87 -24.56
C ARG A 479 18.63 13.16 -25.90
N GLU A 480 17.80 12.14 -26.11
CA GLU A 480 17.73 11.38 -27.36
C GLU A 480 16.67 11.94 -28.32
N GLU A 481 15.61 12.56 -27.79
CA GLU A 481 14.46 13.02 -28.57
C GLU A 481 14.60 14.47 -29.07
N VAL A 482 15.35 15.31 -28.36
CA VAL A 482 15.50 16.73 -28.65
C VAL A 482 16.97 17.07 -28.86
N LYS A 483 17.25 17.85 -29.91
CA LYS A 483 18.57 18.44 -30.16
C LYS A 483 18.48 19.96 -29.98
N GLY A 484 19.32 20.51 -29.11
CA GLY A 484 19.31 21.93 -28.78
C GLY A 484 18.35 22.26 -27.63
N ASN A 485 17.66 23.40 -27.72
CA ASN A 485 16.78 23.89 -26.67
C ASN A 485 15.58 22.96 -26.40
N ILE A 486 15.46 22.45 -25.16
CA ILE A 486 14.38 21.56 -24.73
C ILE A 486 13.12 22.30 -24.25
N VAL A 487 13.17 23.61 -24.06
CA VAL A 487 12.06 24.41 -23.49
C VAL A 487 10.72 24.20 -24.24
N PRO A 488 10.66 24.22 -25.59
CA PRO A 488 9.40 23.94 -26.30
C PRO A 488 8.86 22.53 -26.05
N ALA A 489 9.74 21.54 -25.84
CA ALA A 489 9.32 20.19 -25.49
C ALA A 489 8.72 20.15 -24.08
N LEU A 490 9.32 20.84 -23.11
CA LEU A 490 8.80 20.92 -21.74
C LEU A 490 7.41 21.59 -21.70
N VAL A 491 7.22 22.71 -22.42
CA VAL A 491 5.92 23.39 -22.51
C VAL A 491 4.87 22.44 -23.08
N ARG A 492 5.18 21.77 -24.19
CA ARG A 492 4.31 20.81 -24.87
C ARG A 492 3.89 19.64 -23.98
N LEU A 493 4.81 19.12 -23.15
CA LEU A 493 4.54 18.03 -22.20
C LEU A 493 3.60 18.41 -21.06
N ILE A 494 3.38 19.71 -20.83
CA ILE A 494 2.49 20.24 -19.79
C ILE A 494 1.15 20.67 -20.40
N THR A 495 1.18 21.40 -21.51
CA THR A 495 -0.03 22.01 -22.07
C THR A 495 -0.84 21.02 -22.90
N ARG A 496 -0.19 20.06 -23.58
CA ARG A 496 -0.82 19.29 -24.65
C ARG A 496 -0.74 17.78 -24.46
N ASP A 497 0.47 17.24 -24.29
CA ASP A 497 0.68 15.80 -24.34
C ASP A 497 0.20 15.14 -23.02
N PRO A 498 -0.44 13.95 -23.08
CA PRO A 498 -0.91 13.25 -21.90
C PRO A 498 0.26 12.68 -21.09
N VAL A 499 0.11 12.62 -19.76
CA VAL A 499 1.11 11.98 -18.88
C VAL A 499 0.80 10.49 -18.80
N ASN A 500 1.75 9.65 -19.20
CA ASN A 500 1.74 8.20 -19.00
C ASN A 500 2.72 7.84 -17.88
N TRP A 501 2.31 8.04 -16.63
CA TRP A 501 3.22 8.04 -15.48
C TRP A 501 3.95 6.71 -15.28
N GLU A 502 3.26 5.58 -15.47
CA GLU A 502 3.90 4.26 -15.38
C GLU A 502 5.01 4.07 -16.43
N LYS A 503 4.85 4.61 -17.64
CA LYS A 503 5.87 4.56 -18.69
C LYS A 503 7.04 5.49 -18.37
N ALA A 504 6.74 6.71 -17.94
CA ALA A 504 7.74 7.71 -17.57
C ALA A 504 8.59 7.30 -16.37
N THR A 505 8.08 6.38 -15.55
CA THR A 505 8.77 5.87 -14.35
C THR A 505 9.28 4.45 -14.50
N ILE A 506 9.40 3.90 -15.71
CA ILE A 506 10.15 2.65 -15.94
C ILE A 506 11.65 2.96 -15.85
N PHE A 507 12.11 3.11 -14.61
CA PHE A 507 13.52 3.31 -14.29
C PHE A 507 14.23 1.96 -14.26
N PRO A 508 15.25 1.75 -15.13
CA PRO A 508 16.08 0.56 -15.09
C PRO A 508 16.75 0.39 -13.73
N ASP A 509 16.69 -0.81 -13.17
CA ASP A 509 17.41 -1.23 -11.96
C ASP A 509 17.27 -0.32 -10.72
N ALA A 510 16.25 0.55 -10.71
CA ALA A 510 16.03 1.51 -9.63
C ALA A 510 15.88 0.80 -8.28
N THR A 511 16.58 1.33 -7.28
CA THR A 511 16.45 0.89 -5.89
C THR A 511 15.78 1.96 -5.04
N HIS A 512 16.01 3.24 -5.38
CA HIS A 512 15.50 4.38 -4.63
C HIS A 512 14.94 5.44 -5.58
N ILE A 513 13.82 6.05 -5.16
CA ILE A 513 13.24 7.22 -5.81
C ILE A 513 13.11 8.33 -4.78
N LEU A 514 13.65 9.51 -5.06
CA LEU A 514 13.53 10.69 -4.21
C LEU A 514 12.42 11.60 -4.76
N ASP A 515 11.37 11.84 -3.98
CA ASP A 515 10.31 12.78 -4.33
C ASP A 515 10.59 14.16 -3.73
N PHE A 516 10.85 15.13 -4.60
CA PHE A 516 11.00 16.54 -4.25
C PHE A 516 9.70 17.34 -4.49
N GLY A 517 8.61 16.67 -4.91
CA GLY A 517 7.31 17.27 -5.11
C GLY A 517 6.63 17.75 -3.82
N PRO A 518 5.69 18.70 -3.94
CA PRO A 518 4.95 19.20 -2.79
C PRO A 518 3.98 18.14 -2.22
N GLY A 519 3.56 18.37 -0.97
CA GLY A 519 2.42 17.73 -0.31
C GLY A 519 2.69 16.40 0.37
N GLY A 520 3.97 16.05 0.57
CA GLY A 520 4.40 14.92 1.40
C GLY A 520 3.63 13.62 1.15
N VAL A 521 2.93 13.12 2.17
CA VAL A 521 2.16 11.85 2.11
C VAL A 521 0.96 11.89 1.15
N SER A 522 0.54 13.08 0.70
CA SER A 522 -0.48 13.26 -0.34
C SER A 522 0.12 13.51 -1.72
N GLY A 523 1.45 13.60 -1.82
CA GLY A 523 2.21 13.90 -3.01
C GLY A 523 2.41 12.72 -3.96
N LEU A 524 3.24 12.96 -4.97
CA LEU A 524 3.52 12.06 -6.08
C LEU A 524 4.29 10.80 -5.63
N GLY A 525 5.13 10.91 -4.60
CA GLY A 525 5.94 9.83 -4.07
C GLY A 525 5.09 8.65 -3.59
N VAL A 526 3.98 8.92 -2.90
CA VAL A 526 3.07 7.86 -2.43
C VAL A 526 2.37 7.15 -3.59
N LEU A 527 1.95 7.91 -4.61
CA LEU A 527 1.39 7.33 -5.83
C LEU A 527 2.41 6.40 -6.52
N THR A 528 3.64 6.87 -6.67
CA THR A 528 4.72 6.12 -7.33
C THR A 528 5.13 4.89 -6.50
N SER A 529 5.19 5.01 -5.18
CA SER A 529 5.44 3.92 -4.24
C SER A 529 4.41 2.79 -4.42
N ARG A 530 3.13 3.12 -4.55
CA ARG A 530 2.07 2.12 -4.81
C ARG A 530 2.22 1.44 -6.17
N ASN A 531 2.58 2.18 -7.21
CA ASN A 531 2.81 1.60 -8.55
C ASN A 531 4.03 0.65 -8.57
N LYS A 532 5.03 0.93 -7.73
CA LYS A 532 6.29 0.19 -7.62
C LYS A 532 6.32 -0.82 -6.47
N GLU A 533 5.22 -0.97 -5.73
CA GLU A 533 5.21 -1.85 -4.56
C GLU A 533 5.53 -3.29 -5.01
N GLY A 534 6.54 -3.90 -4.39
CA GLY A 534 6.97 -5.25 -4.72
C GLY A 534 8.02 -5.38 -5.82
N THR A 535 8.48 -4.27 -6.42
CA THR A 535 9.56 -4.28 -7.42
C THR A 535 10.94 -3.97 -6.83
N GLY A 536 11.08 -3.93 -5.50
CA GLY A 536 12.35 -3.60 -4.84
C GLY A 536 12.68 -2.11 -4.75
N VAL A 537 11.79 -1.22 -5.20
CA VAL A 537 12.01 0.23 -5.22
C VAL A 537 11.48 0.90 -3.95
N ARG A 538 12.35 1.56 -3.17
CA ARG A 538 11.98 2.41 -2.05
C ARG A 538 11.74 3.84 -2.51
N VAL A 539 10.70 4.49 -1.99
CA VAL A 539 10.44 5.92 -2.25
C VAL A 539 10.72 6.71 -0.99
N ILE A 540 11.51 7.78 -1.11
CA ILE A 540 11.85 8.72 -0.04
C ILE A 540 11.21 10.08 -0.35
N LEU A 541 10.41 10.59 0.57
CA LEU A 541 9.85 11.94 0.48
C LEU A 541 10.90 12.94 0.98
N ALA A 542 11.53 13.66 0.06
CA ALA A 542 12.60 14.60 0.37
C ALA A 542 12.09 15.91 0.99
N GLY A 543 10.80 16.21 0.82
CA GLY A 543 10.16 17.39 1.40
C GLY A 543 9.81 17.25 2.89
N THR A 544 9.41 16.04 3.31
CA THR A 544 8.77 15.79 4.62
C THR A 544 9.73 15.17 5.63
N VAL A 545 9.73 15.67 6.87
CA VAL A 545 10.63 15.18 7.94
C VAL A 545 10.07 13.92 8.59
N ASP A 546 8.76 13.83 8.77
CA ASP A 546 8.08 12.65 9.32
C ASP A 546 6.67 12.50 8.77
N GLY A 547 6.17 11.27 8.59
CA GLY A 547 4.82 11.03 8.08
C GLY A 547 4.19 9.72 8.54
N GLY A 548 4.77 9.03 9.53
CA GLY A 548 4.17 7.85 10.18
C GLY A 548 3.93 6.61 9.30
N MET A 549 4.35 6.63 8.03
CA MET A 549 4.21 5.49 7.10
C MET A 549 5.54 4.74 6.97
N ASN A 550 5.60 3.51 7.49
CA ASN A 550 6.83 2.70 7.49
C ASN A 550 7.32 2.26 6.09
N ASP A 551 6.44 2.30 5.09
CA ASP A 551 6.75 1.83 3.73
C ASP A 551 7.43 2.91 2.86
N LEU A 552 7.44 4.14 3.36
CA LEU A 552 8.10 5.28 2.75
C LEU A 552 9.33 5.63 3.58
N GLY A 553 10.32 6.21 2.91
CA GLY A 553 11.35 6.98 3.58
C GLY A 553 10.97 8.44 3.67
N PHE A 554 11.58 9.15 4.61
CA PHE A 554 11.43 10.59 4.80
C PHE A 554 12.79 11.28 4.72
N LYS A 555 12.80 12.60 4.81
CA LYS A 555 13.97 13.46 4.58
C LYS A 555 15.22 13.02 5.36
N ALA A 556 15.08 12.46 6.56
CA ALA A 556 16.21 11.97 7.35
C ALA A 556 17.04 10.88 6.64
N GLU A 557 16.42 10.02 5.83
CA GLU A 557 17.13 8.93 5.13
C GLU A 557 18.08 9.44 4.04
N LEU A 558 17.92 10.69 3.59
CA LEU A 558 18.85 11.33 2.66
C LEU A 558 20.17 11.70 3.32
N PHE A 559 20.17 11.90 4.64
CA PHE A 559 21.26 12.53 5.38
C PHE A 559 21.87 11.63 6.45
N ASP A 560 21.20 10.55 6.81
CA ASP A 560 21.69 9.61 7.81
C ASP A 560 23.03 9.00 7.40
N ARG A 561 23.97 9.04 8.35
CA ARG A 561 25.37 8.64 8.16
C ARG A 561 25.69 7.28 8.76
N ASP A 562 24.76 6.66 9.50
CA ASP A 562 24.95 5.31 10.05
C ASP A 562 25.14 4.30 8.91
N GLU A 563 26.25 3.57 8.92
CA GLU A 563 26.58 2.61 7.86
C GLU A 563 25.77 1.32 7.96
N GLU A 564 25.34 0.92 9.15
CA GLU A 564 24.73 -0.40 9.34
C GLU A 564 23.23 -0.40 9.05
N ASN A 565 22.52 0.67 9.41
CA ASN A 565 21.06 0.66 9.47
C ASN A 565 20.36 1.79 8.69
N ALA A 566 21.10 2.76 8.15
CA ALA A 566 20.49 3.93 7.52
C ALA A 566 19.81 3.61 6.18
N VAL A 567 20.47 2.80 5.32
CA VAL A 567 19.95 2.49 3.99
C VAL A 567 18.97 1.33 4.08
N LYS A 568 17.73 1.59 3.70
CA LYS A 568 16.65 0.59 3.69
C LYS A 568 16.28 0.27 2.25
N TYR A 569 16.11 -1.00 1.92
CA TYR A 569 15.64 -1.43 0.61
C TYR A 569 14.21 -1.93 0.68
N ALA A 570 13.41 -1.65 -0.35
CA ALA A 570 12.10 -2.26 -0.47
C ALA A 570 12.23 -3.72 -0.91
N ILE A 571 11.25 -4.55 -0.57
CA ILE A 571 11.26 -5.97 -0.92
C ILE A 571 10.86 -6.13 -2.39
N ASP A 572 11.70 -6.83 -3.16
CA ASP A 572 11.31 -7.40 -4.45
C ASP A 572 10.63 -8.75 -4.20
N TRP A 573 9.34 -8.84 -4.54
CA TRP A 573 8.54 -10.03 -4.30
C TRP A 573 8.99 -11.24 -5.11
N VAL A 574 9.53 -11.05 -6.31
CA VAL A 574 10.05 -12.13 -7.15
C VAL A 574 11.38 -12.62 -6.59
N LYS A 575 12.26 -11.70 -6.19
CA LYS A 575 13.55 -12.08 -5.59
C LYS A 575 13.37 -12.84 -4.27
N GLU A 576 12.45 -12.36 -3.44
CA GLU A 576 12.23 -12.88 -2.08
C GLU A 576 11.34 -14.13 -2.06
N PHE A 577 10.19 -14.09 -2.75
CA PHE A 577 9.17 -15.14 -2.70
C PHE A 577 9.10 -16.00 -3.97
N GLY A 578 9.91 -15.68 -4.99
CA GLY A 578 9.95 -16.45 -6.23
C GLY A 578 10.43 -17.89 -6.00
N PRO A 579 9.90 -18.85 -6.79
CA PRO A 579 10.22 -20.26 -6.62
C PRO A 579 11.68 -20.54 -7.02
N LYS A 580 12.36 -21.38 -6.25
CA LYS A 580 13.70 -21.90 -6.59
C LYS A 580 13.67 -23.42 -6.68
N LEU A 581 14.71 -24.03 -7.23
CA LEU A 581 14.91 -25.47 -7.17
C LEU A 581 16.06 -25.78 -6.23
N VAL A 582 15.86 -26.74 -5.33
CA VAL A 582 16.90 -27.24 -4.42
C VAL A 582 16.99 -28.75 -4.53
N THR A 583 18.20 -29.30 -4.51
CA THR A 583 18.42 -30.75 -4.54
C THR A 583 19.02 -31.19 -3.22
N ASN A 584 18.41 -32.19 -2.59
CA ASN A 584 18.90 -32.73 -1.33
C ASN A 584 20.10 -33.69 -1.53
N LYS A 585 20.70 -34.14 -0.43
CA LYS A 585 21.83 -35.09 -0.47
C LYS A 585 21.49 -36.45 -1.11
N SER A 586 20.21 -36.83 -1.18
CA SER A 586 19.76 -38.06 -1.84
C SER A 586 19.45 -37.87 -3.34
N GLY A 587 19.75 -36.70 -3.92
CA GLY A 587 19.51 -36.40 -5.34
C GLY A 587 18.06 -36.07 -5.70
N ARG A 588 17.17 -35.90 -4.72
CA ARG A 588 15.77 -35.52 -4.97
C ARG A 588 15.66 -34.00 -5.03
N THR A 589 15.09 -33.50 -6.12
CA THR A 589 14.83 -32.08 -6.34
C THR A 589 13.47 -31.69 -5.77
N TYR A 590 13.43 -30.54 -5.10
CA TYR A 590 12.24 -29.94 -4.52
C TYR A 590 12.08 -28.51 -5.04
N LEU A 591 10.83 -28.08 -5.12
CA LEU A 591 10.50 -26.67 -5.27
C LEU A 591 10.70 -25.98 -3.92
N ASP A 592 11.55 -24.96 -3.91
CA ASP A 592 11.96 -24.21 -2.72
C ASP A 592 11.13 -22.93 -2.59
N THR A 593 10.22 -22.94 -1.62
CA THR A 593 9.30 -21.86 -1.27
C THR A 593 9.21 -21.76 0.25
N LYS A 594 8.60 -20.69 0.80
CA LYS A 594 8.36 -20.60 2.26
C LYS A 594 7.59 -21.82 2.79
N MET A 595 6.59 -22.30 2.03
CA MET A 595 5.79 -23.47 2.43
C MET A 595 6.62 -24.75 2.44
N SER A 596 7.43 -25.01 1.41
CA SER A 596 8.20 -26.25 1.34
C SER A 596 9.34 -26.28 2.36
N ARG A 597 9.94 -25.12 2.67
CA ARG A 597 10.92 -24.97 3.77
C ARG A 597 10.29 -25.27 5.13
N LEU A 598 9.09 -24.76 5.39
CA LEU A 598 8.35 -25.00 6.65
C LEU A 598 8.00 -26.48 6.82
N LEU A 599 7.45 -27.10 5.79
CA LEU A 599 6.90 -28.46 5.87
C LEU A 599 7.93 -29.56 5.61
N GLY A 600 9.05 -29.25 4.92
CA GLY A 600 9.98 -30.25 4.39
C GLY A 600 9.37 -31.12 3.28
N LEU A 601 8.29 -30.65 2.63
CA LEU A 601 7.49 -31.37 1.63
C LEU A 601 7.26 -30.47 0.40
N PRO A 602 6.86 -31.04 -0.75
CA PRO A 602 6.39 -30.23 -1.89
C PRO A 602 5.31 -29.22 -1.44
N PRO A 603 5.27 -28.01 -2.01
CA PRO A 603 4.36 -26.93 -1.59
C PRO A 603 2.93 -27.13 -2.12
N ILE A 604 2.37 -28.31 -1.85
CA ILE A 604 1.06 -28.77 -2.28
C ILE A 604 0.30 -29.28 -1.04
N VAL A 605 -0.87 -28.69 -0.79
CA VAL A 605 -1.80 -29.09 0.29
C VAL A 605 -2.98 -29.86 -0.30
N VAL A 606 -3.26 -31.05 0.22
CA VAL A 606 -4.60 -31.64 0.11
C VAL A 606 -5.45 -31.13 1.27
N ALA A 607 -6.43 -30.28 0.96
CA ALA A 607 -7.18 -29.55 1.98
C ALA A 607 -8.13 -30.46 2.79
N GLY A 608 -8.48 -30.03 4.00
CA GLY A 608 -9.46 -30.69 4.86
C GLY A 608 -10.86 -30.63 4.24
N MET A 609 -11.42 -31.80 3.92
CA MET A 609 -12.72 -31.95 3.26
C MET A 609 -13.59 -32.97 4.01
N THR A 610 -14.74 -32.53 4.51
CA THR A 610 -15.57 -33.31 5.45
C THR A 610 -16.21 -34.61 4.90
N PRO A 611 -16.24 -34.91 3.58
CA PRO A 611 -16.41 -36.31 3.19
C PRO A 611 -15.07 -37.00 2.83
N ALA A 612 -14.14 -36.29 2.20
CA ALA A 612 -13.02 -36.91 1.49
C ALA A 612 -11.75 -37.12 2.33
N THR A 613 -11.46 -36.24 3.29
CA THR A 613 -10.27 -36.35 4.16
C THR A 613 -10.61 -36.64 5.62
N VAL A 614 -11.83 -37.13 5.88
CA VAL A 614 -12.18 -37.79 7.15
C VAL A 614 -11.58 -39.19 7.21
N PRO A 615 -11.66 -40.05 6.16
CA PRO A 615 -11.11 -41.40 6.21
C PRO A 615 -9.60 -41.39 6.49
N TRP A 616 -9.20 -42.06 7.57
CA TRP A 616 -7.84 -42.08 8.08
C TRP A 616 -6.84 -42.70 7.10
N ASP A 617 -7.31 -43.65 6.29
CA ASP A 617 -6.55 -44.40 5.30
C ASP A 617 -6.16 -43.52 4.09
N PHE A 618 -7.07 -42.70 3.59
CA PHE A 618 -6.76 -41.72 2.54
C PHE A 618 -5.77 -40.66 3.01
N VAL A 619 -5.92 -40.21 4.27
CA VAL A 619 -4.97 -39.31 4.91
C VAL A 619 -3.59 -39.95 4.96
N ALA A 620 -3.46 -41.14 5.56
CA ALA A 620 -2.20 -41.89 5.65
C ALA A 620 -1.57 -42.15 4.27
N ALA A 621 -2.35 -42.55 3.27
CA ALA A 621 -1.88 -42.80 1.91
C ALA A 621 -1.27 -41.53 1.28
N THR A 622 -1.93 -40.38 1.44
CA THR A 622 -1.41 -39.09 0.93
C THR A 622 -0.13 -38.68 1.66
N MET A 623 -0.02 -38.94 2.97
CA MET A 623 1.19 -38.66 3.74
C MET A 623 2.35 -39.54 3.28
N ASN A 624 2.10 -40.83 3.02
CA ASN A 624 3.08 -41.78 2.49
C ASN A 624 3.53 -41.44 1.06
N ALA A 625 2.66 -40.86 0.25
CA ALA A 625 3.01 -40.32 -1.06
C ALA A 625 3.93 -39.07 -0.98
N GLY A 626 4.16 -38.54 0.24
CA GLY A 626 5.04 -37.41 0.47
C GLY A 626 4.38 -36.05 0.27
N TYR A 627 3.06 -35.95 0.51
CA TYR A 627 2.30 -34.71 0.42
C TYR A 627 1.69 -34.30 1.76
N HIS A 628 1.46 -32.98 1.91
CA HIS A 628 0.75 -32.44 3.04
C HIS A 628 -0.76 -32.64 2.87
N ILE A 629 -1.44 -33.09 3.93
CA ILE A 629 -2.90 -33.31 3.94
C ILE A 629 -3.46 -33.00 5.31
N GLU A 630 -4.67 -32.46 5.36
CA GLU A 630 -5.39 -32.14 6.59
C GLU A 630 -6.45 -33.21 6.89
N LEU A 631 -6.40 -33.80 8.08
CA LEU A 631 -7.46 -34.66 8.61
C LEU A 631 -8.70 -33.81 8.91
N ALA A 632 -9.82 -34.09 8.25
CA ALA A 632 -11.04 -33.32 8.45
C ALA A 632 -11.72 -33.69 9.79
N GLY A 633 -11.61 -32.80 10.78
CA GLY A 633 -12.25 -32.92 12.08
C GLY A 633 -13.78 -32.92 12.03
N GLY A 634 -14.37 -32.35 10.98
CA GLY A 634 -15.83 -32.21 10.84
C GLY A 634 -16.61 -33.53 10.76
N GLY A 635 -15.94 -34.64 10.42
CA GLY A 635 -16.55 -35.98 10.36
C GLY A 635 -16.48 -36.77 11.66
N TYR A 636 -15.87 -36.19 12.71
CA TYR A 636 -15.73 -36.84 14.02
C TYR A 636 -16.66 -36.19 15.04
N PHE A 637 -17.53 -37.01 15.64
CA PHE A 637 -18.61 -36.52 16.51
C PHE A 637 -18.28 -36.61 18.01
N ILE A 638 -17.33 -37.46 18.38
CA ILE A 638 -16.88 -37.68 19.76
C ILE A 638 -15.36 -37.90 19.80
N GLY A 639 -14.76 -37.60 20.95
CA GLY A 639 -13.32 -37.75 21.17
C GLY A 639 -12.74 -39.12 20.77
N PRO A 640 -13.29 -40.24 21.26
CA PRO A 640 -12.75 -41.56 20.95
C PRO A 640 -12.66 -41.90 19.46
N MET A 641 -13.63 -41.46 18.64
CA MET A 641 -13.60 -41.69 17.19
C MET A 641 -12.42 -40.96 16.53
N MET A 642 -12.19 -39.70 16.94
CA MET A 642 -11.10 -38.89 16.40
C MET A 642 -9.74 -39.41 16.88
N THR A 643 -9.64 -39.82 18.14
CA THR A 643 -8.43 -40.44 18.69
C THR A 643 -8.06 -41.72 17.94
N ASP A 644 -9.02 -42.63 17.73
CA ASP A 644 -8.77 -43.88 16.99
C ASP A 644 -8.25 -43.61 15.58
N ALA A 645 -8.83 -42.66 14.85
CA ALA A 645 -8.36 -42.28 13.51
C ALA A 645 -6.94 -41.68 13.53
N ILE A 646 -6.65 -40.77 14.47
CA ILE A 646 -5.32 -40.17 14.61
C ILE A 646 -4.28 -41.24 14.96
N THR A 647 -4.58 -42.16 15.88
CA THR A 647 -3.68 -43.27 16.24
C THR A 647 -3.45 -44.23 15.07
N LYS A 648 -4.46 -44.47 14.23
CA LYS A 648 -4.29 -45.27 13.01
C LYS A 648 -3.38 -44.57 11.99
N ILE A 649 -3.54 -43.25 11.81
CA ILE A 649 -2.66 -42.44 10.95
C ILE A 649 -1.23 -42.48 11.48
N GLU A 650 -1.02 -42.19 12.76
CA GLU A 650 0.29 -42.21 13.43
C GLU A 650 1.05 -43.52 13.19
N LYS A 651 0.37 -44.66 13.27
CA LYS A 651 0.97 -45.99 13.03
C LYS A 651 1.26 -46.30 11.56
N ALA A 652 0.61 -45.59 10.63
CA ALA A 652 0.66 -45.89 9.20
C ALA A 652 1.50 -44.90 8.38
N ILE A 653 2.00 -43.83 8.99
CA ILE A 653 2.75 -42.76 8.31
C ILE A 653 4.28 -42.91 8.52
N PRO A 654 5.11 -42.24 7.70
CA PRO A 654 6.55 -42.27 7.90
C PRO A 654 6.95 -41.64 9.24
N ALA A 655 7.94 -42.23 9.92
CA ALA A 655 8.45 -41.71 11.18
C ALA A 655 8.92 -40.25 11.02
N GLY A 656 8.54 -39.40 11.97
CA GLY A 656 8.86 -37.96 11.96
C GLY A 656 7.91 -37.08 11.15
N ARG A 657 6.88 -37.64 10.47
CA ARG A 657 5.87 -36.86 9.75
C ARG A 657 4.81 -36.33 10.72
N GLY A 658 4.64 -35.01 10.78
CA GLY A 658 3.60 -34.36 11.59
C GLY A 658 2.21 -34.45 10.97
N ILE A 659 1.17 -34.72 11.75
CA ILE A 659 -0.25 -34.73 11.38
C ILE A 659 -0.81 -33.30 11.49
N SER A 660 -1.64 -32.91 10.52
CA SER A 660 -2.38 -31.65 10.57
C SER A 660 -3.88 -31.91 10.58
N VAL A 661 -4.61 -31.18 11.42
CA VAL A 661 -6.05 -31.37 11.62
C VAL A 661 -6.80 -30.11 11.20
N ASN A 662 -7.88 -30.26 10.42
CA ASN A 662 -8.78 -29.15 10.06
C ASN A 662 -10.04 -29.17 10.92
N LEU A 663 -10.29 -28.09 11.68
CA LEU A 663 -11.51 -27.88 12.47
C LEU A 663 -12.39 -26.79 11.85
N ILE A 664 -13.68 -26.80 12.19
CA ILE A 664 -14.70 -25.91 11.61
C ILE A 664 -15.13 -24.87 12.65
N TYR A 665 -14.79 -23.60 12.44
CA TYR A 665 -15.00 -22.52 13.41
C TYR A 665 -16.47 -22.26 13.73
N VAL A 666 -17.35 -22.37 12.72
CA VAL A 666 -18.81 -22.23 12.89
C VAL A 666 -19.47 -23.39 13.63
N ASN A 667 -18.71 -24.40 14.08
CA ASN A 667 -19.20 -25.48 14.93
C ASN A 667 -18.54 -25.43 16.33
N PRO A 668 -18.90 -24.46 17.17
CA PRO A 668 -18.29 -24.27 18.49
C PRO A 668 -18.48 -25.47 19.42
N ARG A 669 -19.60 -26.20 19.28
CA ARG A 669 -19.86 -27.42 20.05
C ARG A 669 -18.81 -28.50 19.79
N ALA A 670 -18.37 -28.66 18.54
CA ALA A 670 -17.31 -29.61 18.21
C ALA A 670 -15.95 -29.11 18.70
N MET A 671 -15.63 -27.83 18.46
CA MET A 671 -14.35 -27.26 18.87
C MET A 671 -14.11 -27.31 20.37
N ALA A 672 -15.16 -27.16 21.18
CA ALA A 672 -15.09 -27.20 22.65
C ALA A 672 -14.46 -28.50 23.19
N TRP A 673 -14.57 -29.63 22.48
CA TRP A 673 -13.89 -30.88 22.85
C TRP A 673 -12.71 -31.21 21.93
N GLN A 674 -12.73 -30.79 20.66
CA GLN A 674 -11.66 -31.07 19.69
C GLN A 674 -10.35 -30.35 20.04
N ILE A 675 -10.41 -29.09 20.47
CA ILE A 675 -9.21 -28.32 20.82
C ILE A 675 -8.51 -28.92 22.05
N PRO A 676 -9.19 -29.16 23.19
CA PRO A 676 -8.55 -29.85 24.32
C PRO A 676 -8.04 -31.25 23.98
N LEU A 677 -8.74 -31.99 23.12
CA LEU A 677 -8.29 -33.31 22.67
C LEU A 677 -6.96 -33.22 21.91
N ILE A 678 -6.81 -32.26 21.00
CA ILE A 678 -5.56 -32.05 20.26
C ILE A 678 -4.42 -31.74 21.23
N GLY A 679 -4.62 -30.80 22.17
CA GLY A 679 -3.61 -30.45 23.17
C GLY A 679 -3.21 -31.64 24.06
N LYS A 680 -4.20 -32.46 24.45
CA LYS A 680 -3.96 -33.71 25.18
C LYS A 680 -3.12 -34.70 24.36
N LEU A 681 -3.55 -35.06 23.16
CA LEU A 681 -2.84 -36.02 22.32
C LEU A 681 -1.42 -35.55 21.99
N ARG A 682 -1.25 -34.24 21.74
CA ARG A 682 0.07 -33.66 21.51
C ARG A 682 0.98 -33.77 22.73
N SER A 683 0.48 -33.48 23.93
CA SER A 683 1.26 -33.64 25.17
C SER A 683 1.57 -35.11 25.51
N GLU A 684 0.77 -36.06 25.02
CA GLU A 684 1.03 -37.50 25.08
C GLU A 684 2.06 -38.00 24.04
N GLY A 685 2.55 -37.12 23.17
CA GLY A 685 3.60 -37.44 22.19
C GLY A 685 3.09 -37.79 20.79
N VAL A 686 1.77 -37.76 20.56
CA VAL A 686 1.21 -37.95 19.21
C VAL A 686 1.73 -36.83 18.29
N PRO A 687 2.18 -37.15 17.06
CA PRO A 687 2.87 -36.19 16.20
C PRO A 687 1.90 -35.20 15.53
N ILE A 688 1.03 -34.51 16.27
CA ILE A 688 0.18 -33.44 15.74
C ILE A 688 1.00 -32.15 15.68
N GLU A 689 1.23 -31.61 14.50
CA GLU A 689 2.09 -30.44 14.29
C GLU A 689 1.37 -29.24 13.70
N GLY A 690 0.18 -29.45 13.11
CA GLY A 690 -0.59 -28.38 12.47
C GLY A 690 -2.06 -28.38 12.83
N LEU A 691 -2.63 -27.18 12.93
CA LEU A 691 -4.07 -26.96 13.08
C LEU A 691 -4.53 -25.99 11.99
N THR A 692 -5.57 -26.37 11.26
CA THR A 692 -6.24 -25.51 10.30
C THR A 692 -7.63 -25.16 10.80
N ILE A 693 -7.97 -23.87 10.84
CA ILE A 693 -9.30 -23.38 11.18
C ILE A 693 -10.01 -22.95 9.89
N GLY A 694 -11.05 -23.69 9.53
CA GLY A 694 -11.90 -23.44 8.36
C GLY A 694 -13.22 -22.74 8.73
N ALA A 695 -13.88 -22.18 7.72
CA ALA A 695 -15.18 -21.51 7.83
C ALA A 695 -15.23 -20.38 8.87
N GLY A 696 -14.14 -19.61 9.00
CA GLY A 696 -14.04 -18.47 9.89
C GLY A 696 -12.59 -18.19 10.29
N VAL A 697 -12.32 -16.97 10.75
CA VAL A 697 -11.05 -16.58 11.36
C VAL A 697 -11.35 -16.20 12.82
N PRO A 698 -10.66 -16.80 13.82
CA PRO A 698 -10.86 -16.45 15.22
C PRO A 698 -10.40 -15.03 15.54
N SER A 699 -10.74 -14.53 16.74
CA SER A 699 -10.14 -13.30 17.26
C SER A 699 -8.65 -13.50 17.56
N ILE A 700 -7.93 -12.40 17.79
CA ILE A 700 -6.48 -12.44 18.09
C ILE A 700 -6.23 -13.26 19.36
N GLU A 701 -7.04 -13.05 20.39
CA GLU A 701 -6.90 -13.70 21.70
C GLU A 701 -7.13 -15.20 21.59
N VAL A 702 -8.16 -15.62 20.86
CA VAL A 702 -8.47 -17.04 20.63
C VAL A 702 -7.39 -17.72 19.80
N ALA A 703 -6.87 -17.05 18.76
CA ALA A 703 -5.78 -17.57 17.96
C ALA A 703 -4.48 -17.73 18.77
N GLN A 704 -4.18 -16.74 19.61
CA GLN A 704 -3.01 -16.73 20.49
C GLN A 704 -3.08 -17.88 21.50
N GLU A 705 -4.24 -18.13 22.10
CA GLU A 705 -4.46 -19.28 22.98
C GLU A 705 -4.09 -20.59 22.27
N TYR A 706 -4.53 -20.80 21.04
CA TYR A 706 -4.19 -22.01 20.29
C TYR A 706 -2.69 -22.13 19.97
N ILE A 707 -2.04 -21.01 19.66
CA ILE A 707 -0.62 -20.94 19.32
C ILE A 707 0.24 -21.29 20.56
N GLU A 708 -0.10 -20.74 21.71
CA GLU A 708 0.71 -20.87 22.94
C GLU A 708 0.47 -22.20 23.67
N THR A 709 -0.75 -22.75 23.63
CA THR A 709 -1.13 -23.87 24.49
C THR A 709 -1.00 -25.25 23.84
N LEU A 710 -1.17 -25.35 22.52
CA LEU A 710 -1.32 -26.65 21.85
C LEU A 710 0.00 -27.30 21.44
N GLY A 711 1.14 -26.60 21.52
CA GLY A 711 2.46 -27.14 21.15
C GLY A 711 2.59 -27.50 19.67
N LEU A 712 1.91 -26.74 18.80
CA LEU A 712 1.92 -26.89 17.35
C LEU A 712 3.17 -26.24 16.73
N LYS A 713 3.52 -26.65 15.52
CA LYS A 713 4.60 -26.03 14.72
C LYS A 713 4.08 -24.98 13.74
N HIS A 714 2.82 -25.07 13.34
CA HIS A 714 2.18 -24.09 12.46
C HIS A 714 0.66 -24.08 12.67
N ILE A 715 0.04 -22.95 12.34
CA ILE A 715 -1.42 -22.79 12.31
C ILE A 715 -1.84 -22.29 10.93
N SER A 716 -3.03 -22.68 10.47
CA SER A 716 -3.55 -22.26 9.17
C SER A 716 -4.95 -21.68 9.31
N PHE A 717 -5.24 -20.64 8.53
CA PHE A 717 -6.56 -20.01 8.46
C PHE A 717 -7.04 -19.98 7.01
N LYS A 718 -8.36 -20.13 6.82
CA LYS A 718 -9.03 -20.04 5.51
C LYS A 718 -9.91 -18.78 5.44
N PRO A 719 -9.32 -17.58 5.23
CA PRO A 719 -10.09 -16.35 5.10
C PRO A 719 -10.92 -16.35 3.80
N GLY A 720 -12.16 -15.87 3.87
CA GLY A 720 -13.09 -15.82 2.74
C GLY A 720 -13.41 -14.42 2.23
N SER A 721 -12.80 -13.37 2.80
CA SER A 721 -13.01 -11.95 2.44
C SER A 721 -11.73 -11.13 2.70
N VAL A 722 -11.70 -9.88 2.20
CA VAL A 722 -10.62 -8.92 2.46
C VAL A 722 -10.46 -8.66 3.97
N ASP A 723 -11.56 -8.47 4.69
CA ASP A 723 -11.53 -8.24 6.14
C ASP A 723 -10.97 -9.46 6.89
N ALA A 724 -11.34 -10.67 6.46
CA ALA A 724 -10.81 -11.90 7.05
C ALA A 724 -9.30 -12.07 6.77
N ILE A 725 -8.81 -11.66 5.60
CA ILE A 725 -7.36 -11.60 5.32
C ILE A 725 -6.68 -10.64 6.32
N GLN A 726 -7.26 -9.45 6.54
CA GLN A 726 -6.72 -8.50 7.51
C GLN A 726 -6.71 -9.06 8.95
N SER A 727 -7.72 -9.83 9.36
CA SER A 727 -7.71 -10.54 10.64
C SER A 727 -6.54 -11.52 10.75
N VAL A 728 -6.24 -12.29 9.69
CA VAL A 728 -5.08 -13.20 9.68
C VAL A 728 -3.77 -12.43 9.79
N ILE A 729 -3.65 -11.29 9.10
CA ILE A 729 -2.47 -10.41 9.20
C ILE A 729 -2.29 -9.92 10.64
N ASN A 730 -3.37 -9.52 11.32
CA ASN A 730 -3.30 -9.06 12.70
C ASN A 730 -2.88 -10.19 13.67
N ILE A 731 -3.37 -11.41 13.45
CA ILE A 731 -2.94 -12.59 14.21
C ILE A 731 -1.44 -12.86 14.00
N ALA A 732 -0.98 -12.83 12.74
CA ALA A 732 0.43 -13.04 12.41
C ALA A 732 1.33 -11.96 13.03
N LYS A 733 0.89 -10.70 13.00
CA LYS A 733 1.57 -9.57 13.64
C LYS A 733 1.69 -9.72 15.15
N ALA A 734 0.65 -10.24 15.80
CA ALA A 734 0.67 -10.53 17.24
C ALA A 734 1.60 -11.70 17.61
N ASN A 735 1.94 -12.57 16.65
CA ASN A 735 2.74 -13.78 16.86
C ASN A 735 3.91 -13.86 15.86
N PRO A 736 4.84 -12.88 15.84
CA PRO A 736 5.77 -12.64 14.72
C PRO A 736 6.75 -13.79 14.45
N HIS A 737 6.98 -14.70 15.41
CA HIS A 737 7.88 -15.84 15.25
C HIS A 737 7.16 -17.17 15.00
N PHE A 738 5.82 -17.17 14.97
CA PHE A 738 5.04 -18.38 14.77
C PHE A 738 4.56 -18.49 13.31
N PRO A 739 4.77 -19.64 12.62
CA PRO A 739 4.33 -19.81 11.24
C PRO A 739 2.79 -19.81 11.10
N VAL A 740 2.27 -18.87 10.30
CA VAL A 740 0.84 -18.73 10.00
C VAL A 740 0.59 -18.97 8.51
N MET A 741 -0.09 -20.06 8.17
CA MET A 741 -0.45 -20.36 6.79
C MET A 741 -1.79 -19.72 6.42
N LEU A 742 -1.77 -18.77 5.49
CA LEU A 742 -2.95 -18.13 4.94
C LEU A 742 -3.39 -18.91 3.69
N GLN A 743 -4.36 -19.81 3.87
CA GLN A 743 -4.94 -20.61 2.80
C GLN A 743 -6.09 -19.83 2.13
N TRP A 744 -5.74 -19.01 1.15
CA TRP A 744 -6.72 -18.18 0.45
C TRP A 744 -7.58 -19.01 -0.50
N THR A 745 -8.90 -18.91 -0.34
CA THR A 745 -9.86 -19.55 -1.24
C THR A 745 -10.93 -18.57 -1.69
N GLY A 746 -11.06 -18.38 -3.00
CA GLY A 746 -12.14 -17.59 -3.62
C GLY A 746 -13.44 -18.38 -3.78
N GLY A 747 -14.50 -17.70 -4.21
CA GLY A 747 -15.86 -18.23 -4.32
C GLY A 747 -16.07 -19.38 -5.32
N ARG A 748 -15.11 -19.63 -6.21
CA ARG A 748 -15.14 -20.74 -7.19
C ARG A 748 -14.78 -22.12 -6.58
N GLY A 749 -14.68 -22.22 -5.26
CA GLY A 749 -14.23 -23.42 -4.56
C GLY A 749 -15.37 -24.41 -4.32
N GLY A 750 -15.05 -25.71 -4.22
CA GLY A 750 -16.04 -26.72 -3.84
C GLY A 750 -16.41 -26.67 -2.36
N GLY A 751 -17.66 -26.97 -2.02
CA GLY A 751 -18.15 -26.97 -0.63
C GLY A 751 -18.59 -25.58 -0.16
N HIS A 752 -18.33 -25.23 1.11
CA HIS A 752 -18.67 -23.91 1.63
C HIS A 752 -17.72 -22.87 1.01
N HIS A 753 -18.27 -21.93 0.25
CA HIS A 753 -17.51 -20.92 -0.50
C HIS A 753 -17.97 -19.50 -0.19
N SER A 754 -17.10 -18.52 -0.45
CA SER A 754 -17.45 -17.09 -0.39
C SER A 754 -18.13 -16.64 -1.69
N PHE A 755 -18.51 -15.36 -1.74
CA PHE A 755 -18.98 -14.69 -2.95
C PHE A 755 -17.87 -13.90 -3.66
N GLU A 756 -16.63 -14.03 -3.19
CA GLU A 756 -15.50 -13.24 -3.69
C GLU A 756 -14.90 -13.82 -4.97
N ASP A 757 -14.44 -12.93 -5.85
CA ASP A 757 -13.46 -13.29 -6.87
C ASP A 757 -12.16 -13.78 -6.21
N PHE A 758 -11.45 -14.70 -6.87
CA PHE A 758 -10.20 -15.23 -6.36
C PHE A 758 -9.05 -14.22 -6.41
N HIS A 759 -9.00 -13.35 -7.42
CA HIS A 759 -7.84 -12.50 -7.70
C HIS A 759 -7.91 -11.16 -6.97
N GLN A 760 -9.05 -10.47 -7.04
CA GLN A 760 -9.18 -9.09 -6.58
C GLN A 760 -8.80 -8.88 -5.09
N PRO A 761 -9.22 -9.74 -4.13
CA PRO A 761 -8.81 -9.59 -2.73
C PRO A 761 -7.29 -9.73 -2.52
N ILE A 762 -6.64 -10.61 -3.29
CA ILE A 762 -5.19 -10.78 -3.20
C ILE A 762 -4.46 -9.58 -3.79
N LEU A 763 -4.87 -9.06 -4.95
CA LEU A 763 -4.26 -7.85 -5.53
C LEU A 763 -4.27 -6.67 -4.56
N GLN A 764 -5.32 -6.55 -3.73
CA GLN A 764 -5.44 -5.49 -2.72
C GLN A 764 -4.59 -5.73 -1.47
N MET A 765 -4.41 -7.00 -1.07
CA MET A 765 -3.84 -7.35 0.23
C MET A 765 -2.43 -7.93 0.14
N TYR A 766 -1.92 -8.25 -1.05
CA TYR A 766 -0.65 -8.97 -1.22
C TYR A 766 0.52 -8.25 -0.55
N GLY A 767 0.68 -6.94 -0.77
CA GLY A 767 1.72 -6.15 -0.11
C GLY A 767 1.64 -6.23 1.42
N ARG A 768 0.43 -6.08 1.99
CA ARG A 768 0.19 -6.20 3.44
C ARG A 768 0.48 -7.61 3.98
N ILE A 769 0.11 -8.65 3.23
CA ILE A 769 0.42 -10.04 3.56
C ILE A 769 1.94 -10.24 3.62
N ARG A 770 2.66 -9.79 2.57
CA ARG A 770 4.10 -10.04 2.44
C ARG A 770 4.98 -9.27 3.41
N ARG A 771 4.46 -8.21 4.05
CA ARG A 771 5.14 -7.53 5.16
C ARG A 771 5.19 -8.33 6.46
N GLN A 772 4.35 -9.36 6.60
CA GLN A 772 4.43 -10.27 7.74
C GLN A 772 5.26 -11.48 7.33
N GLU A 773 6.52 -11.52 7.76
CA GLU A 773 7.48 -12.53 7.33
C GLU A 773 7.04 -13.97 7.65
N ASN A 774 6.30 -14.13 8.75
CA ASN A 774 5.77 -15.39 9.25
C ASN A 774 4.50 -15.88 8.55
N ILE A 775 3.95 -15.13 7.58
CA ILE A 775 2.83 -15.61 6.76
C ILE A 775 3.33 -16.47 5.59
N ILE A 776 2.74 -17.66 5.46
CA ILE A 776 2.88 -18.55 4.32
C ILE A 776 1.60 -18.46 3.48
N LEU A 777 1.68 -17.84 2.31
CA LEU A 777 0.53 -17.57 1.45
C LEU A 777 0.29 -18.72 0.48
N VAL A 778 -0.85 -19.40 0.61
CA VAL A 778 -1.22 -20.59 -0.18
C VAL A 778 -2.45 -20.31 -1.03
N ALA A 779 -2.34 -20.51 -2.34
CA ALA A 779 -3.43 -20.30 -3.29
C ALA A 779 -4.36 -21.51 -3.34
N GLY A 780 -5.67 -21.31 -3.29
CA GLY A 780 -6.65 -22.37 -3.49
C GLY A 780 -7.93 -21.94 -4.14
N SER A 781 -8.63 -22.89 -4.76
CA SER A 781 -9.91 -22.74 -5.47
C SER A 781 -9.75 -22.85 -6.98
N GLY A 782 -10.28 -23.93 -7.57
CA GLY A 782 -10.33 -24.15 -9.01
C GLY A 782 -9.06 -24.68 -9.68
N PHE A 783 -8.15 -25.31 -8.93
CA PHE A 783 -6.89 -25.85 -9.47
C PHE A 783 -6.96 -27.36 -9.75
N GLY A 784 -6.32 -27.79 -10.85
CA GLY A 784 -6.36 -29.18 -11.34
C GLY A 784 -5.01 -29.79 -11.71
N GLY A 785 -3.98 -28.99 -11.99
CA GLY A 785 -2.67 -29.47 -12.43
C GLY A 785 -1.55 -28.45 -12.27
N ALA A 786 -0.43 -28.68 -12.96
CA ALA A 786 0.73 -27.80 -12.93
C ALA A 786 0.52 -26.56 -13.82
N ASP A 787 -0.05 -26.74 -15.02
CA ASP A 787 -0.18 -25.66 -16.01
C ASP A 787 -1.03 -24.48 -15.51
N ASP A 788 -2.09 -24.76 -14.75
CA ASP A 788 -2.98 -23.75 -14.17
C ASP A 788 -2.49 -23.19 -12.84
N THR A 789 -1.57 -23.87 -12.13
CA THR A 789 -1.02 -23.39 -10.84
C THR A 789 0.33 -22.68 -10.98
N TYR A 790 1.13 -23.03 -11.98
CA TYR A 790 2.46 -22.46 -12.19
C TYR A 790 2.47 -20.92 -12.31
N PRO A 791 1.50 -20.25 -12.96
CA PRO A 791 1.43 -18.78 -12.98
C PRO A 791 1.27 -18.15 -11.59
N TYR A 792 0.67 -18.87 -10.63
CA TYR A 792 0.49 -18.41 -9.25
C TYR A 792 1.75 -18.59 -8.43
N ILE A 793 2.45 -19.71 -8.60
CA ILE A 793 3.73 -19.97 -7.95
C ILE A 793 4.81 -18.99 -8.42
N THR A 794 4.86 -18.70 -9.73
CA THR A 794 5.81 -17.71 -10.30
C THR A 794 5.39 -16.26 -10.11
N GLY A 795 4.12 -16.02 -9.81
CA GLY A 795 3.55 -14.69 -9.64
C GLY A 795 3.09 -14.00 -10.93
N GLU A 796 3.33 -14.59 -12.10
CA GLU A 796 3.00 -13.98 -13.40
C GLU A 796 1.51 -13.71 -13.60
N TRP A 797 0.64 -14.42 -12.87
CA TRP A 797 -0.81 -14.21 -12.89
C TRP A 797 -1.23 -12.76 -12.64
N ALA A 798 -0.44 -11.98 -11.89
CA ALA A 798 -0.75 -10.59 -11.52
C ALA A 798 -0.49 -9.59 -12.67
N LYS A 799 0.45 -9.91 -13.58
CA LYS A 799 0.80 -9.04 -14.72
C LYS A 799 -0.41 -8.71 -15.60
N LYS A 800 -1.33 -9.67 -15.78
CA LYS A 800 -2.57 -9.48 -16.57
C LYS A 800 -3.52 -8.44 -15.98
N TYR A 801 -3.32 -8.05 -14.72
CA TYR A 801 -4.10 -7.02 -14.03
C TYR A 801 -3.34 -5.69 -13.87
N GLY A 802 -2.15 -5.55 -14.47
CA GLY A 802 -1.32 -4.35 -14.35
C GLY A 802 -0.58 -4.25 -13.02
N TYR A 803 -0.28 -5.38 -12.38
CA TYR A 803 0.50 -5.44 -11.14
C TYR A 803 1.85 -6.13 -11.35
N PRO A 804 2.87 -5.85 -10.51
CA PRO A 804 4.09 -6.64 -10.44
C PRO A 804 3.79 -8.12 -10.17
N PRO A 805 4.72 -9.05 -10.47
CA PRO A 805 4.48 -10.46 -10.22
C PRO A 805 4.30 -10.73 -8.71
N MET A 806 3.32 -11.56 -8.36
CA MET A 806 2.93 -11.87 -6.97
C MET A 806 3.03 -13.39 -6.68
N PRO A 807 4.23 -13.93 -6.44
CA PRO A 807 4.43 -15.37 -6.18
C PRO A 807 3.63 -15.89 -4.98
N PHE A 808 3.03 -17.06 -5.09
CA PHE A 808 2.45 -17.79 -3.95
C PHE A 808 3.44 -18.82 -3.41
N ASP A 809 3.39 -19.08 -2.11
CA ASP A 809 4.31 -20.02 -1.45
C ASP A 809 3.90 -21.48 -1.69
N GLY A 810 2.65 -21.74 -2.07
CA GLY A 810 2.16 -23.06 -2.44
C GLY A 810 0.72 -23.05 -2.94
N CYS A 811 0.21 -24.24 -3.27
CA CYS A 811 -1.15 -24.43 -3.77
C CYS A 811 -1.93 -25.47 -2.97
N LEU A 812 -3.23 -25.26 -2.83
CA LEU A 812 -4.14 -26.23 -2.20
C LEU A 812 -5.13 -26.83 -3.20
N PHE A 813 -5.37 -28.12 -3.05
CA PHE A 813 -6.22 -28.94 -3.92
C PHE A 813 -7.30 -29.62 -3.08
N GLY A 814 -8.56 -29.27 -3.37
CA GLY A 814 -9.75 -29.89 -2.79
C GLY A 814 -10.41 -30.83 -3.80
N SER A 815 -11.34 -30.29 -4.58
CA SER A 815 -12.15 -31.03 -5.56
C SER A 815 -11.34 -31.95 -6.49
N ARG A 816 -10.12 -31.55 -6.87
CA ARG A 816 -9.21 -32.36 -7.71
C ARG A 816 -8.90 -33.74 -7.12
N MET A 817 -8.88 -33.84 -5.79
CA MET A 817 -8.53 -35.07 -5.06
C MET A 817 -9.74 -36.00 -4.86
N MET A 818 -10.94 -35.55 -5.24
CA MET A 818 -12.16 -36.35 -5.14
C MET A 818 -12.40 -37.11 -6.45
N ASN A 819 -12.38 -38.43 -6.39
CA ASN A 819 -12.86 -39.28 -7.48
C ASN A 819 -14.34 -39.60 -7.22
N LYS A 820 -15.23 -38.91 -7.95
CA LYS A 820 -16.69 -39.02 -7.82
C LYS A 820 -17.15 -40.47 -7.86
N ASP A 821 -16.65 -41.26 -8.82
CA ASP A 821 -17.03 -42.65 -9.01
C ASP A 821 -16.62 -43.54 -7.83
N TYR A 822 -15.45 -43.27 -7.24
CA TYR A 822 -15.00 -43.96 -6.04
C TYR A 822 -15.86 -43.63 -4.81
N ILE A 823 -16.28 -42.37 -4.66
CA ILE A 823 -17.14 -41.94 -3.55
C ILE A 823 -18.52 -42.57 -3.67
N ILE A 824 -19.12 -42.54 -4.87
CA ILE A 824 -20.40 -43.21 -5.17
C ILE A 824 -20.30 -44.69 -4.82
N LYS A 825 -19.23 -45.35 -5.24
CA LYS A 825 -18.97 -46.75 -4.91
C LYS A 825 -18.91 -46.96 -3.38
N LYS A 826 -18.15 -46.17 -2.65
CA LYS A 826 -18.02 -46.29 -1.19
C LYS A 826 -19.31 -46.00 -0.43
N LEU A 827 -20.12 -45.05 -0.88
CA LEU A 827 -21.44 -44.80 -0.31
C LEU A 827 -22.36 -46.00 -0.47
N ASN A 828 -22.33 -46.66 -1.63
CA ASN A 828 -23.15 -47.84 -1.88
C ASN A 828 -22.65 -49.10 -1.13
N ASP A 829 -21.33 -49.28 -1.04
CA ASP A 829 -20.74 -50.48 -0.45
C ASP A 829 -20.72 -50.44 1.09
N ASP A 830 -20.38 -49.29 1.69
CA ASP A 830 -19.91 -49.23 3.09
C ASP A 830 -20.69 -48.25 4.01
N CYS A 831 -21.71 -47.55 3.50
CA CYS A 831 -22.43 -46.51 4.25
C CYS A 831 -23.89 -46.87 4.56
N GLN A 832 -24.39 -46.44 5.72
CA GLN A 832 -25.82 -46.55 6.07
C GLN A 832 -26.75 -45.72 5.18
N LYS A 833 -26.19 -44.72 4.47
CA LYS A 833 -26.89 -43.91 3.46
C LYS A 833 -26.18 -44.12 2.13
N VAL A 834 -26.86 -44.81 1.23
CA VAL A 834 -26.38 -45.13 -0.11
C VAL A 834 -26.49 -43.92 -1.04
N TRP A 835 -25.81 -43.99 -2.19
CA TRP A 835 -26.02 -43.04 -3.27
C TRP A 835 -27.43 -43.24 -3.84
N PHE A 836 -28.20 -42.15 -3.93
CA PHE A 836 -29.58 -42.22 -4.40
C PHE A 836 -29.63 -42.62 -5.87
N GLY A 837 -28.82 -41.96 -6.71
CA GLY A 837 -28.89 -42.09 -8.16
C GLY A 837 -28.59 -43.48 -8.69
N GLN A 838 -29.61 -44.20 -9.14
CA GLN A 838 -29.49 -45.54 -9.68
C GLN A 838 -30.49 -45.75 -10.81
N ASN A 839 -30.00 -46.11 -11.99
CA ASN A 839 -30.89 -46.37 -13.11
C ASN A 839 -31.53 -47.78 -12.99
N LYS A 840 -32.52 -48.07 -13.84
CA LYS A 840 -33.20 -49.39 -13.90
C LYS A 840 -32.27 -50.61 -14.02
N ASP A 841 -31.05 -50.45 -14.53
CA ASP A 841 -30.06 -51.53 -14.65
C ASP A 841 -29.27 -51.75 -13.35
N GLY A 842 -29.58 -51.00 -12.29
CA GLY A 842 -28.88 -51.05 -11.01
C GLY A 842 -27.54 -50.33 -11.00
N LYS A 843 -27.20 -49.57 -12.06
CA LYS A 843 -25.94 -48.81 -12.13
C LYS A 843 -26.11 -47.44 -11.50
N ALA A 844 -25.10 -47.01 -10.75
CA ALA A 844 -25.08 -45.68 -10.19
C ALA A 844 -24.97 -44.62 -11.31
N CYS A 845 -25.77 -43.56 -11.19
CA CYS A 845 -25.84 -42.42 -12.12
C CYS A 845 -26.18 -41.15 -11.35
N ASP A 846 -26.14 -39.98 -11.97
CA ASP A 846 -26.63 -38.76 -11.33
C ASP A 846 -28.16 -38.72 -11.33
N LEU A 847 -28.74 -37.89 -10.45
CA LEU A 847 -30.20 -37.71 -10.40
C LEU A 847 -30.75 -37.25 -11.76
N ASP A 848 -30.02 -36.34 -12.43
CA ASP A 848 -30.38 -35.76 -13.72
C ASP A 848 -30.34 -36.80 -14.87
N ASP A 849 -29.75 -37.97 -14.63
CA ASP A 849 -29.71 -39.10 -15.56
C ASP A 849 -30.80 -40.17 -15.26
N MET A 850 -31.55 -40.00 -14.17
CA MET A 850 -32.64 -40.91 -13.79
C MET A 850 -33.95 -40.52 -14.47
N THR A 851 -34.72 -41.51 -14.88
CA THR A 851 -36.10 -41.29 -15.32
C THR A 851 -37.04 -41.02 -14.14
N TYR A 852 -38.20 -40.40 -14.38
CA TYR A 852 -39.22 -40.22 -13.34
C TYR A 852 -39.61 -41.56 -12.68
N ALA A 853 -39.63 -42.64 -13.46
CA ALA A 853 -39.87 -43.99 -12.96
C ALA A 853 -38.71 -44.53 -12.10
N ASP A 854 -37.46 -44.30 -12.51
CA ASP A 854 -36.28 -44.69 -11.72
C ASP A 854 -36.31 -44.00 -10.34
N VAL A 855 -36.61 -42.70 -10.29
CA VAL A 855 -36.67 -41.93 -9.04
C VAL A 855 -37.79 -42.43 -8.13
N LEU A 856 -38.99 -42.64 -8.68
CA LEU A 856 -40.14 -43.15 -7.91
C LEU A 856 -39.84 -44.54 -7.32
N ARG A 857 -39.30 -45.46 -8.11
CA ARG A 857 -38.91 -46.80 -7.65
C ARG A 857 -37.84 -46.72 -6.58
N ARG A 858 -36.82 -45.88 -6.77
CA ARG A 858 -35.69 -45.73 -5.85
C ARG A 858 -36.09 -45.11 -4.52
N LEU A 859 -37.00 -44.13 -4.51
CA LEU A 859 -37.58 -43.59 -3.28
C LEU A 859 -38.26 -44.68 -2.46
N VAL A 860 -39.08 -45.53 -3.09
CA VAL A 860 -39.76 -46.62 -2.38
C VAL A 860 -38.78 -47.71 -1.94
N GLU A 861 -37.80 -48.06 -2.78
CA GLU A 861 -36.75 -49.03 -2.43
C GLU A 861 -35.99 -48.65 -1.16
N LEU A 862 -35.63 -47.36 -1.02
CA LEU A 862 -34.81 -46.89 0.11
C LEU A 862 -35.63 -46.51 1.35
N LEU A 863 -36.91 -46.16 1.19
CA LEU A 863 -37.72 -45.60 2.27
C LEU A 863 -38.80 -46.56 2.80
N TYR A 864 -39.13 -47.63 2.06
CA TYR A 864 -40.09 -48.66 2.47
C TYR A 864 -39.42 -50.00 2.76
N VAL A 865 -39.61 -50.51 3.97
CA VAL A 865 -39.04 -51.78 4.42
C VAL A 865 -39.95 -52.93 4.00
N LYS A 866 -39.74 -53.45 2.78
CA LYS A 866 -40.62 -54.43 2.14
C LYS A 866 -40.97 -55.66 3.01
N HIS A 867 -40.00 -56.24 3.70
CA HIS A 867 -40.22 -57.44 4.53
C HIS A 867 -40.97 -57.17 5.84
N GLN A 868 -41.15 -55.90 6.22
CA GLN A 868 -41.90 -55.47 7.40
C GLN A 868 -43.21 -54.75 7.04
N SER A 869 -43.51 -54.62 5.75
CA SER A 869 -44.67 -53.89 5.22
C SER A 869 -44.87 -52.52 5.87
N ARG A 870 -43.79 -51.74 6.02
CA ARG A 870 -43.85 -50.41 6.65
C ARG A 870 -42.85 -49.43 6.05
N TRP A 871 -43.18 -48.14 6.15
CA TRP A 871 -42.22 -47.05 5.93
C TRP A 871 -41.21 -46.94 7.07
N ILE A 872 -39.99 -46.48 6.76
CA ILE A 872 -38.98 -46.16 7.78
C ILE A 872 -39.49 -45.07 8.72
N ASP A 873 -40.10 -44.03 8.15
CA ASP A 873 -40.79 -42.94 8.84
C ASP A 873 -42.04 -42.54 8.04
N ARG A 874 -43.10 -42.13 8.73
CA ARG A 874 -44.39 -41.76 8.10
C ARG A 874 -44.29 -40.51 7.22
N SER A 875 -43.34 -39.63 7.49
CA SER A 875 -43.06 -38.45 6.65
C SER A 875 -42.61 -38.82 5.24
N TYR A 876 -42.00 -40.00 5.03
CA TYR A 876 -41.60 -40.44 3.70
C TYR A 876 -42.77 -40.82 2.80
N THR A 877 -43.91 -41.19 3.38
CA THR A 877 -45.15 -41.38 2.62
C THR A 877 -45.62 -40.07 1.98
N VAL A 878 -45.40 -38.94 2.66
CA VAL A 878 -45.71 -37.60 2.12
C VAL A 878 -44.74 -37.27 0.98
N LEU A 879 -43.43 -37.48 1.17
CA LEU A 879 -42.42 -37.26 0.14
C LEU A 879 -42.71 -38.03 -1.16
N VAL A 880 -43.03 -39.33 -1.04
CA VAL A 880 -43.34 -40.15 -2.21
C VAL A 880 -44.67 -39.76 -2.84
N GLY A 881 -45.67 -39.39 -2.04
CA GLY A 881 -46.95 -38.90 -2.54
C GLY A 881 -46.81 -37.58 -3.31
N ASP A 882 -46.07 -36.62 -2.76
CA ASP A 882 -45.78 -35.34 -3.39
C ASP A 882 -44.99 -35.54 -4.70
N TYR A 883 -44.02 -36.47 -4.71
CA TYR A 883 -43.29 -36.81 -5.93
C TYR A 883 -44.18 -37.43 -7.01
N ILE A 884 -45.10 -38.33 -6.63
CA ILE A 884 -46.10 -38.89 -7.56
C ILE A 884 -46.94 -37.77 -8.16
N HIS A 885 -47.46 -36.84 -7.34
CA HIS A 885 -48.20 -35.70 -7.87
C HIS A 885 -47.37 -34.85 -8.83
N ARG A 886 -46.10 -34.61 -8.52
CA ARG A 886 -45.21 -33.86 -9.42
C ARG A 886 -44.99 -34.58 -10.75
N LEU A 887 -44.80 -35.90 -10.72
CA LEU A 887 -44.69 -36.74 -11.91
C LEU A 887 -45.97 -36.62 -12.75
N GLU A 888 -47.15 -36.71 -12.13
CA GLU A 888 -48.43 -36.57 -12.83
C GLU A 888 -48.64 -35.17 -13.41
N GLU A 889 -48.31 -34.11 -12.64
CA GLU A 889 -48.34 -32.71 -13.11
C GLU A 889 -47.46 -32.50 -14.34
N ARG A 890 -46.28 -33.11 -14.34
CA ARG A 890 -45.32 -32.99 -15.43
C ARG A 890 -45.76 -33.72 -16.69
N LEU A 891 -46.26 -34.95 -16.53
CA LEU A 891 -46.51 -35.87 -17.64
C LEU A 891 -47.98 -35.88 -18.10
N THR A 892 -48.88 -35.23 -17.38
CA THR A 892 -50.27 -35.07 -17.82
C THR A 892 -50.36 -34.09 -18.98
N THR A 893 -51.01 -34.51 -20.06
CA THR A 893 -51.30 -33.65 -21.23
C THR A 893 -52.74 -33.16 -21.23
N THR A 894 -53.55 -33.56 -20.25
CA THR A 894 -54.99 -33.26 -20.17
C THR A 894 -55.29 -32.40 -18.93
N PRO A 895 -55.70 -31.14 -19.12
CA PRO A 895 -56.08 -30.26 -18.01
C PRO A 895 -57.27 -30.81 -17.23
N GLY A 896 -57.22 -30.74 -15.90
CA GLY A 896 -58.31 -31.19 -15.03
C GLY A 896 -58.42 -32.71 -14.82
N LYS A 897 -57.45 -33.49 -15.31
CA LYS A 897 -57.34 -34.92 -14.97
C LYS A 897 -57.06 -35.05 -13.46
N ALA A 898 -57.91 -35.80 -12.75
CA ALA A 898 -57.69 -36.08 -11.34
C ALA A 898 -56.44 -36.96 -11.16
N SER A 899 -55.69 -36.70 -10.08
CA SER A 899 -54.55 -37.52 -9.65
C SER A 899 -54.93 -38.99 -9.53
N LEU A 900 -54.07 -39.91 -9.95
CA LEU A 900 -54.29 -41.35 -9.73
C LEU A 900 -53.93 -41.79 -8.31
N LEU A 901 -53.28 -40.91 -7.54
CA LEU A 901 -53.10 -41.03 -6.09
C LEU A 901 -54.12 -40.11 -5.41
N GLN A 902 -55.21 -40.66 -4.88
CA GLN A 902 -56.28 -39.86 -4.25
C GLN A 902 -56.03 -39.66 -2.75
N SER A 903 -55.30 -40.58 -2.12
CA SER A 903 -54.91 -40.47 -0.72
C SER A 903 -53.52 -41.05 -0.48
N TYR A 904 -52.70 -40.40 0.35
CA TYR A 904 -51.41 -40.95 0.78
C TYR A 904 -51.56 -42.24 1.59
N SER A 905 -52.77 -42.57 2.06
CA SER A 905 -53.04 -43.88 2.67
C SER A 905 -52.93 -45.04 1.69
N GLU A 906 -53.05 -44.80 0.37
CA GLU A 906 -52.83 -45.81 -0.67
C GLU A 906 -51.37 -46.28 -0.70
N LEU A 907 -50.44 -45.42 -0.28
CA LEU A 907 -49.01 -45.74 -0.18
C LEU A 907 -48.66 -46.64 1.02
N ASN A 908 -49.65 -47.15 1.77
CA ASN A 908 -49.41 -48.24 2.72
C ASN A 908 -48.96 -49.52 1.98
N GLU A 909 -49.43 -49.71 0.75
CA GLU A 909 -49.02 -50.77 -0.18
C GLU A 909 -48.42 -50.14 -1.46
N PRO A 910 -47.21 -49.55 -1.38
CA PRO A 910 -46.73 -48.61 -2.40
C PRO A 910 -46.43 -49.27 -3.74
N PHE A 911 -46.09 -50.57 -3.78
CA PHE A 911 -45.68 -51.25 -5.00
C PHE A 911 -46.81 -51.35 -6.03
N GLU A 912 -48.05 -51.64 -5.60
CA GLU A 912 -49.20 -51.68 -6.52
C GLU A 912 -49.56 -50.30 -7.04
N VAL A 913 -49.44 -49.28 -6.18
CA VAL A 913 -49.68 -47.89 -6.55
C VAL A 913 -48.67 -47.43 -7.60
N ILE A 914 -47.37 -47.69 -7.41
CA ILE A 914 -46.33 -47.32 -8.37
C ILE A 914 -46.62 -47.91 -9.75
N GLU A 915 -46.90 -49.20 -9.84
CA GLU A 915 -47.20 -49.86 -11.12
C GLU A 915 -48.43 -49.25 -11.79
N ARG A 916 -49.46 -48.92 -11.01
CA ARG A 916 -50.66 -48.24 -11.51
C ARG A 916 -50.37 -46.84 -12.04
N ILE A 917 -49.53 -46.05 -11.36
CA ILE A 917 -49.12 -44.72 -11.81
C ILE A 917 -48.28 -44.83 -13.08
N LEU A 918 -47.23 -45.65 -13.08
CA LEU A 918 -46.31 -45.77 -14.22
C LEU A 918 -46.99 -46.35 -15.47
N ALA A 919 -47.95 -47.28 -15.31
CA ALA A 919 -48.76 -47.77 -16.43
C ALA A 919 -49.64 -46.67 -17.07
N ALA A 920 -50.06 -45.67 -16.30
CA ALA A 920 -50.87 -44.56 -16.79
C ALA A 920 -50.06 -43.39 -17.36
N TYR A 921 -48.75 -43.32 -17.05
CA TYR A 921 -47.80 -42.33 -17.57
C TYR A 921 -46.56 -43.05 -18.11
N PRO A 922 -46.66 -43.76 -19.26
CA PRO A 922 -45.56 -44.57 -19.79
C PRO A 922 -44.32 -43.75 -20.14
N ASP A 923 -44.47 -42.47 -20.43
CA ASP A 923 -43.35 -41.55 -20.68
C ASP A 923 -42.42 -41.39 -19.46
N ALA A 924 -42.90 -41.70 -18.24
CA ALA A 924 -42.09 -41.69 -17.02
C ALA A 924 -40.91 -42.68 -17.08
N GLU A 925 -40.99 -43.72 -17.93
CA GLU A 925 -39.92 -44.73 -18.13
C GLU A 925 -38.83 -44.28 -19.10
N ILE A 926 -39.05 -43.16 -19.81
CA ILE A 926 -38.21 -42.71 -20.92
C ILE A 926 -37.66 -41.32 -20.63
N GLN A 927 -38.47 -40.44 -20.05
CA GLN A 927 -38.06 -39.07 -19.75
C GLN A 927 -37.23 -39.03 -18.47
N ILE A 928 -35.99 -38.54 -18.60
CA ILE A 928 -35.16 -38.14 -17.46
C ILE A 928 -35.82 -36.99 -16.72
N ILE A 929 -35.53 -36.88 -15.42
CA ILE A 929 -36.10 -35.84 -14.57
C ILE A 929 -35.75 -34.45 -15.13
N ASN A 930 -36.73 -33.56 -15.19
CA ASN A 930 -36.51 -32.20 -15.66
C ASN A 930 -35.66 -31.43 -14.63
N ALA A 931 -34.77 -30.55 -15.06
CA ALA A 931 -33.94 -29.75 -14.13
C ALA A 931 -34.73 -28.89 -13.12
N GLN A 932 -36.03 -28.67 -13.34
CA GLN A 932 -36.93 -27.98 -12.39
C GLN A 932 -37.56 -28.90 -11.34
N ASP A 933 -37.54 -30.21 -11.54
CA ASP A 933 -38.16 -31.24 -10.69
C ASP A 933 -37.09 -32.03 -9.94
#